data_AF-A0A0D2DXK8-F1
#
_entry.id   AF-A0A0D2DXK8-F1
#
_cell.length_a   1.000
_cell.length_b   1.000
_cell.length_c   1.000
_cell.angle_alpha   90.00
_cell.angle_beta   90.00
_cell.angle_gamma   90.00
#
_symmetry.space_group_name_H-M   'P 1'
#
loop_
_entity.id
_entity.type
_entity.pdbx_description
1 polymer ?
#
loop_
_entity_poly.entity_id
_entity_poly.type
_entity_poly.pdbx_seq_one_letter_code
_entity_poly.pdbx_strand_id
1 'polypeptide(L)'
;MKSCFSAFITALLLNSAPATSIPTKGKPVTVNSPLDPNVSLSYKETNICETTAGVRSWTGYVNLPLDPAEGRDYPTHTFFWFFESRKDPRNAPLSVWLQGGPGSPSIPAAIGENGPCSVTENSVDTILNPWSWTNEVNMLYIDQPVSVGFSYDTLVNGTINEFSSPFNVTAHGNTALNALETNSSVLAGTFSAQGSLSTPNTTVAAARVAWHFMQIWMKEFPALTPKGHRFSMWGESFGGHWVPTFANFFLSQNQLLKDGKLDRSAIPLQLDTIGLVNACVDIVTQMPFYPEMAFNNTYGPVINRTVYEAAVASWPRCRNLIEECRAIAQEQDPMRYGNNTDVNTACAGAYATCFGTVWTDMTKYGRDTFDLTAKVPSAFPPKYAAGYLNRQPVQTALGVPLNFTGLSDPVNIGFEYTGDFVVGHNLAILGRLLDQGIKVALVYGDADYQCNWLGGEALSLAINSTIKADFHNSGYANITTKEGSVGGTVRQYGNLSFSRVFSAGHQVPYYQPETAFAIFNRTMSGVDVATGETLTTSGISTNGPQSVFDVKVPVFSHPPPQCYFWDQLETCTASQKEMICNDTAILKDYIMVGYRRKCDGYQHPSNTKSPGNDSLTSLHPGTNAFTSRPERRSFDFFRAVAGQGLGAYFNRPFWTQEVLRAATHYPSIRHLVIALGSAYENFENEETASADDQAIGRHFTLQQANQAIRLMRDHFQSAMAQGPMSAENTSCIMTASILFTYIASLQGHFAQAIEHVRSGLKVLQDFEAVSSSIHTSSAASTATYPVALRDLRRALISLYGQIRCMINDEAKTQWTRDLLVSDLGIVTGFCSLSDAHSHVERLFLNMLTFLQNSEVNPPKTPEEHDAFHKRRREILRALSSCNKAVDLLADSTRHQIAPDGREIKEDDLSGILILRVYLTIIEMRMGMNALRPQDREARFDTLQPCLEQILKYCEAVVSANKNNTSRTPLAAAPSHSGLGIVMPLHTVAARCRNFETRKRALDLLFTCSRREGMWDGLMTGKIAANTYMLERQAAMDAAGMATRTDGTIAVPDDCRVREVKITYSGDRKVSAEYITVGNWKRGQRGVEKMIQW
;
A
#
# COMPACT_ATOMS: atom_id res chain seq x y z
N MET A 1 39.63 -69.77 52.72
CA MET A 1 39.50 -71.00 51.92
C MET A 1 38.27 -70.83 51.03
N LYS A 2 38.45 -70.69 49.71
CA LYS A 2 37.93 -71.58 48.63
C LYS A 2 36.38 -71.74 48.65
N SER A 3 35.57 -71.57 47.60
CA SER A 3 35.76 -71.53 46.14
C SER A 3 34.39 -71.28 45.45
N CYS A 4 34.40 -70.54 44.33
CA CYS A 4 33.57 -70.55 43.08
C CYS A 4 32.08 -70.97 43.04
N PHE A 5 31.25 -70.19 42.33
CA PHE A 5 30.65 -70.55 41.01
C PHE A 5 29.97 -69.34 40.27
N SER A 6 30.21 -69.27 38.94
CA SER A 6 29.61 -68.49 37.82
C SER A 6 28.08 -68.25 37.85
N ALA A 7 27.41 -67.34 37.10
CA ALA A 7 27.73 -66.29 36.11
C ALA A 7 26.45 -65.44 35.78
N PHE A 8 26.65 -64.28 35.12
CA PHE A 8 25.73 -63.41 34.36
C PHE A 8 24.60 -62.63 35.09
N ILE A 9 24.68 -61.29 35.08
CA ILE A 9 23.84 -60.37 34.28
C ILE A 9 24.34 -58.91 34.43
N THR A 10 24.61 -58.34 33.25
CA THR A 10 24.75 -56.95 32.78
C THR A 10 24.52 -55.77 33.74
N ALA A 11 25.50 -54.87 33.79
CA ALA A 11 25.43 -53.54 34.39
C ALA A 11 24.44 -52.64 33.63
N LEU A 12 23.48 -52.04 34.35
CA LEU A 12 22.65 -50.96 33.85
C LEU A 12 23.44 -49.64 33.91
N LEU A 13 23.70 -49.08 32.73
CA LEU A 13 24.17 -47.71 32.53
C LEU A 13 23.09 -46.74 33.05
N LEU A 14 23.46 -45.93 34.04
CA LEU A 14 22.79 -44.66 34.33
C LEU A 14 22.98 -43.74 33.12
N ASN A 15 21.93 -43.58 32.32
CA ASN A 15 21.87 -42.59 31.25
C ASN A 15 21.82 -41.19 31.88
N SER A 16 22.99 -40.59 32.08
CA SER A 16 23.13 -39.13 32.09
C SER A 16 22.68 -38.62 30.73
N ALA A 17 21.56 -37.90 30.67
CA ALA A 17 21.17 -37.17 29.47
C ALA A 17 22.35 -36.26 29.03
N PRO A 18 22.73 -36.25 27.75
CA PRO A 18 23.78 -35.36 27.30
C PRO A 18 23.28 -33.94 27.42
N ALA A 19 24.04 -33.09 28.12
CA ALA A 19 23.96 -31.64 27.94
C ALA A 19 24.06 -31.38 26.43
N THR A 20 22.96 -30.96 25.81
CA THR A 20 22.91 -30.69 24.38
C THR A 20 23.93 -29.59 24.08
N SER A 21 24.91 -30.00 23.28
CA SER A 21 26.08 -29.23 22.94
C SER A 21 25.67 -27.90 22.31
N ILE A 22 26.28 -26.79 22.73
CA ILE A 22 26.37 -25.57 21.92
C ILE A 22 27.69 -25.65 21.11
N PRO A 23 27.65 -26.04 19.82
CA PRO A 23 28.72 -25.72 18.87
C PRO A 23 28.12 -25.38 17.47
N THR A 24 28.75 -24.70 16.50
CA THR A 24 30.12 -24.32 16.18
C THR A 24 30.08 -23.04 15.32
N LYS A 25 31.18 -22.27 15.29
CA LYS A 25 31.51 -21.37 14.18
C LYS A 25 31.35 -22.12 12.84
N GLY A 26 30.39 -21.75 12.00
CA GLY A 26 30.18 -22.47 10.73
C GLY A 26 28.74 -22.44 10.19
N LYS A 27 28.28 -23.60 9.68
CA LYS A 27 26.99 -23.79 8.98
C LYS A 27 25.80 -23.60 9.95
N PRO A 28 24.65 -23.11 9.46
CA PRO A 28 23.42 -23.02 10.27
C PRO A 28 23.01 -24.37 10.85
N VAL A 29 22.58 -24.37 12.11
CA VAL A 29 21.97 -25.50 12.81
C VAL A 29 20.46 -25.33 12.73
N THR A 30 19.72 -26.39 12.39
CA THR A 30 18.25 -26.40 12.40
C THR A 30 17.76 -27.44 13.39
N VAL A 31 16.84 -27.02 14.27
CA VAL A 31 16.17 -27.86 15.28
C VAL A 31 14.66 -27.70 15.12
N ASN A 32 13.92 -28.81 15.25
CA ASN A 32 12.46 -28.78 15.20
C ASN A 32 11.90 -28.62 16.61
N SER A 33 10.81 -27.87 16.76
CA SER A 33 10.16 -27.66 18.04
C SER A 33 9.68 -28.99 18.62
N PRO A 34 9.87 -29.25 19.91
CA PRO A 34 9.24 -30.39 20.57
C PRO A 34 7.72 -30.20 20.76
N LEU A 35 7.17 -29.00 20.54
CA LEU A 35 5.72 -28.72 20.57
C LEU A 35 5.01 -29.10 19.28
N ASP A 36 5.65 -28.72 18.17
CA ASP A 36 5.13 -28.91 16.83
C ASP A 36 6.32 -29.23 15.92
N PRO A 37 6.44 -30.46 15.41
CA PRO A 37 7.56 -30.84 14.55
C PRO A 37 7.63 -30.04 13.24
N ASN A 38 6.56 -29.32 12.86
CA ASN A 38 6.55 -28.43 11.69
C ASN A 38 7.10 -27.03 11.99
N VAL A 39 7.21 -26.65 13.27
CA VAL A 39 7.90 -25.42 13.70
C VAL A 39 9.38 -25.74 13.86
N SER A 40 10.25 -24.87 13.35
CA SER A 40 11.70 -25.04 13.48
C SER A 40 12.43 -23.76 13.83
N LEU A 41 13.58 -23.89 14.48
CA LEU A 41 14.53 -22.83 14.75
C LEU A 41 15.79 -23.14 13.96
N SER A 42 16.22 -22.20 13.13
CA SER A 42 17.50 -22.27 12.42
C SER A 42 18.39 -21.14 12.89
N TYR A 43 19.63 -21.42 13.30
CA TYR A 43 20.51 -20.39 13.86
C TYR A 43 21.99 -20.67 13.61
N LYS A 44 22.79 -19.60 13.73
CA LYS A 44 24.23 -19.61 13.52
C LYS A 44 24.90 -18.60 14.47
N GLU A 45 26.08 -18.91 14.96
CA GLU A 45 26.90 -17.97 15.73
C GLU A 45 27.55 -16.93 14.81
N THR A 46 27.52 -15.66 15.22
CA THR A 46 28.15 -14.54 14.52
C THR A 46 29.03 -13.72 15.45
N ASN A 47 29.95 -12.96 14.87
CA ASN A 47 30.93 -12.12 15.57
C ASN A 47 31.05 -10.72 14.95
N ILE A 48 30.11 -10.35 14.07
CA ILE A 48 30.00 -8.97 13.60
C ILE A 48 29.24 -8.16 14.64
N CYS A 49 29.48 -6.85 14.72
CA CYS A 49 28.96 -5.94 15.76
C CYS A 49 29.52 -6.21 17.18
N GLU A 50 29.27 -7.39 17.76
CA GLU A 50 29.80 -7.75 19.08
C GLU A 50 31.17 -8.46 18.93
N THR A 51 32.23 -7.76 19.32
CA THR A 51 33.62 -8.21 19.21
C THR A 51 34.31 -8.40 20.57
N THR A 52 33.59 -8.26 21.68
CA THR A 52 34.13 -8.46 23.03
C THR A 52 34.56 -9.92 23.22
N ALA A 53 35.80 -10.12 23.66
CA ALA A 53 36.36 -11.46 23.82
C ALA A 53 35.54 -12.31 24.80
N GLY A 54 35.10 -13.49 24.35
CA GLY A 54 34.34 -14.45 25.17
C GLY A 54 32.82 -14.21 25.20
N VAL A 55 32.33 -13.13 24.59
CA VAL A 55 30.90 -12.85 24.44
C VAL A 55 30.43 -13.39 23.10
N ARG A 56 29.32 -14.14 23.10
CA ARG A 56 28.79 -14.77 21.88
C ARG A 56 27.51 -14.10 21.41
N SER A 57 27.24 -14.23 20.12
CA SER A 57 26.01 -13.75 19.50
C SER A 57 25.51 -14.74 18.46
N TRP A 58 24.21 -14.81 18.26
CA TRP A 58 23.58 -15.73 17.32
C TRP A 58 22.50 -15.02 16.51
N THR A 59 22.40 -15.40 15.26
CA THR A 59 21.37 -14.96 14.34
C THR A 59 20.63 -16.15 13.78
N GLY A 60 19.38 -15.96 13.38
CA GLY A 60 18.60 -17.07 12.88
C GLY A 60 17.15 -16.72 12.59
N TYR A 61 16.38 -17.77 12.33
CA TYR A 61 14.95 -17.72 12.05
C TYR A 61 14.21 -18.71 12.92
N VAL A 62 13.08 -18.27 13.48
CA VAL A 62 11.99 -19.19 13.82
C VAL A 62 11.07 -19.31 12.62
N ASN A 63 10.89 -20.53 12.14
CA ASN A 63 10.07 -20.87 10.98
C ASN A 63 8.77 -21.50 11.46
N LEU A 64 7.65 -20.82 11.17
CA LEU A 64 6.31 -21.32 11.40
C LEU A 64 5.67 -21.69 10.05
N PRO A 65 5.01 -22.86 9.94
CA PRO A 65 4.19 -23.15 8.78
C PRO A 65 2.96 -22.23 8.74
N LEU A 66 2.29 -22.21 7.59
CA LEU A 66 0.95 -21.64 7.51
C LEU A 66 0.01 -22.37 8.48
N ASP A 67 -0.82 -21.61 9.16
CA ASP A 67 -1.87 -22.08 10.06
C ASP A 67 -3.12 -21.20 9.91
N PRO A 68 -4.04 -21.59 9.00
CA PRO A 68 -5.30 -20.88 8.78
C PRO A 68 -6.16 -20.75 10.05
N ALA A 69 -6.03 -21.67 11.01
CA ALA A 69 -6.80 -21.62 12.25
C ALA A 69 -6.37 -20.46 13.17
N GLU A 70 -5.11 -20.02 13.06
CA GLU A 70 -4.60 -18.82 13.72
C GLU A 70 -4.74 -17.56 12.85
N GLY A 71 -5.35 -17.65 11.67
CA GLY A 71 -5.45 -16.56 10.70
C GLY A 71 -4.16 -16.31 9.90
N ARG A 72 -3.26 -17.30 9.86
CA ARG A 72 -1.96 -17.23 9.19
C ARG A 72 -1.95 -18.12 7.95
N ASP A 73 -2.37 -17.60 6.81
CA ASP A 73 -2.43 -18.37 5.54
C ASP A 73 -1.11 -18.36 4.74
N TYR A 74 0.00 -18.12 5.42
CA TYR A 74 1.34 -17.95 4.85
C TYR A 74 2.39 -18.49 5.81
N PRO A 75 3.52 -19.04 5.31
CA PRO A 75 4.65 -19.36 6.17
C PRO A 75 5.21 -18.08 6.81
N THR A 76 5.80 -18.20 7.99
CA THR A 76 6.43 -17.07 8.69
C THR A 76 7.84 -17.45 9.11
N HIS A 77 8.81 -16.71 8.60
CA HIS A 77 10.22 -16.83 8.97
C HIS A 77 10.62 -15.57 9.73
N THR A 78 10.61 -15.64 11.06
CA THR A 78 10.90 -14.50 11.94
C THR A 78 12.39 -14.45 12.27
N PHE A 79 13.10 -13.43 11.77
CA PHE A 79 14.52 -13.21 12.02
C PHE A 79 14.76 -12.69 13.44
N PHE A 80 15.86 -13.14 14.05
CA PHE A 80 16.35 -12.60 15.30
C PHE A 80 17.87 -12.42 15.30
N TRP A 81 18.32 -11.51 16.16
CA TRP A 81 19.72 -11.37 16.54
C TRP A 81 19.83 -11.30 18.06
N PHE A 82 20.47 -12.31 18.63
CA PHE A 82 20.67 -12.46 20.06
C PHE A 82 22.12 -12.16 20.45
N PHE A 83 22.31 -11.50 21.59
CA PHE A 83 23.61 -11.18 22.16
C PHE A 83 23.67 -11.56 23.64
N GLU A 84 24.74 -12.26 24.03
CA GLU A 84 25.04 -12.53 25.43
C GLU A 84 25.33 -11.23 26.20
N SER A 85 25.01 -11.24 27.49
CA SER A 85 25.52 -10.27 28.45
C SER A 85 27.06 -10.32 28.45
N ARG A 86 27.70 -9.15 28.40
CA ARG A 86 29.17 -9.02 28.41
C ARG A 86 29.80 -9.42 29.75
N LYS A 87 29.00 -9.50 30.82
CA LYS A 87 29.48 -9.71 32.19
C LYS A 87 29.26 -11.13 32.70
N ASP A 88 28.01 -11.59 32.76
CA ASP A 88 27.66 -12.93 33.22
C ASP A 88 26.44 -13.47 32.46
N PRO A 89 26.62 -13.95 31.22
CA PRO A 89 25.50 -14.37 30.39
C PRO A 89 24.70 -15.56 30.93
N ARG A 90 25.27 -16.36 31.84
CA ARG A 90 24.55 -17.51 32.43
C ARG A 90 23.57 -17.09 33.52
N ASN A 91 23.85 -16.00 34.23
CA ASN A 91 23.01 -15.51 35.32
C ASN A 91 22.32 -14.19 35.00
N ALA A 92 22.66 -13.55 33.88
CA ALA A 92 22.02 -12.32 33.41
C ALA A 92 20.53 -12.54 33.12
N PRO A 93 19.69 -11.51 33.34
CA PRO A 93 18.32 -11.53 32.86
C PRO A 93 18.27 -11.59 31.33
N LEU A 94 17.14 -12.02 30.78
CA LEU A 94 16.84 -12.02 29.35
C LEU A 94 15.85 -10.90 29.05
N SER A 95 16.11 -10.11 28.01
CA SER A 95 15.17 -9.10 27.53
C SER A 95 15.02 -9.15 26.01
N VAL A 96 13.78 -8.98 25.54
CA VAL A 96 13.45 -8.79 24.13
C VAL A 96 13.40 -7.30 23.82
N TRP A 97 13.86 -6.88 22.65
CA TRP A 97 13.66 -5.55 22.09
C TRP A 97 12.79 -5.61 20.83
N LEU A 98 11.76 -4.76 20.79
CA LEU A 98 10.81 -4.66 19.66
C LEU A 98 10.70 -3.20 19.19
N GLN A 99 11.13 -2.93 17.96
CA GLN A 99 10.81 -1.65 17.30
C GLN A 99 9.33 -1.53 16.94
N GLY A 100 8.94 -0.30 16.61
CA GLY A 100 7.57 0.10 16.28
C GLY A 100 7.23 0.05 14.79
N GLY A 101 6.86 1.21 14.25
CA GLY A 101 6.27 1.37 12.91
C GLY A 101 4.76 1.65 12.99
N PRO A 102 3.87 0.65 12.83
CA PRO A 102 4.14 -0.78 12.75
C PRO A 102 4.80 -1.17 11.42
N GLY A 103 5.71 -2.14 11.48
CA GLY A 103 6.45 -2.64 10.32
C GLY A 103 7.92 -2.23 10.25
N SER A 104 8.48 -1.60 11.29
CA SER A 104 9.90 -1.22 11.34
C SER A 104 10.76 -2.33 11.94
N PRO A 105 11.92 -2.65 11.36
CA PRO A 105 12.81 -3.70 11.87
C PRO A 105 13.50 -3.31 13.18
N SER A 106 13.77 -4.30 14.04
CA SER A 106 14.47 -4.13 15.31
C SER A 106 15.99 -4.18 15.16
N ILE A 107 16.49 -4.76 14.06
CA ILE A 107 17.94 -4.92 13.84
C ILE A 107 18.71 -3.58 13.76
N PRO A 108 18.18 -2.50 13.13
CA PRO A 108 18.83 -1.19 13.21
C PRO A 108 19.08 -0.71 14.65
N ALA A 109 18.17 -0.98 15.59
CA ALA A 109 18.37 -0.64 17.00
C ALA A 109 19.54 -1.43 17.63
N ALA A 110 19.71 -2.69 17.23
CA ALA A 110 20.80 -3.55 17.69
C ALA A 110 22.20 -3.05 17.23
N ILE A 111 22.27 -2.30 16.13
CA ILE A 111 23.53 -1.81 15.53
C ILE A 111 23.59 -0.28 15.45
N GLY A 112 22.76 0.41 16.22
CA GLY A 112 22.59 1.85 16.12
C GLY A 112 22.21 2.51 17.43
N GLU A 113 21.42 1.86 18.28
CA GLU A 113 20.77 2.50 19.43
C GLU A 113 21.25 1.92 20.76
N ASN A 114 20.70 0.79 21.18
CA ASN A 114 20.95 0.19 22.50
C ASN A 114 21.70 -1.15 22.45
N GLY A 115 21.99 -1.64 21.25
CA GLY A 115 22.75 -2.87 21.05
C GLY A 115 24.26 -2.69 21.19
N PRO A 116 25.02 -3.76 20.92
CA PRO A 116 26.43 -3.84 21.26
C PRO A 116 27.36 -2.96 20.43
N CYS A 117 26.91 -2.44 19.29
CA CYS A 117 27.70 -1.59 18.43
C CYS A 117 26.87 -0.51 17.75
N SER A 118 27.57 0.44 17.13
CA SER A 118 27.01 1.42 16.20
C SER A 118 27.73 1.31 14.86
N VAL A 119 26.98 1.38 13.76
CA VAL A 119 27.54 1.46 12.41
C VAL A 119 28.22 2.82 12.20
N THR A 120 29.41 2.79 11.60
CA THR A 120 30.20 3.99 11.28
C THR A 120 29.71 4.67 9.99
N GLU A 121 30.08 5.94 9.78
CA GLU A 121 29.63 6.78 8.65
C GLU A 121 29.86 6.15 7.27
N ASN A 122 30.85 5.27 7.14
CA ASN A 122 31.14 4.61 5.87
C ASN A 122 30.20 3.43 5.54
N SER A 123 29.27 3.08 6.46
CA SER A 123 28.41 1.91 6.37
C SER A 123 29.16 0.58 6.15
N VAL A 124 30.42 0.52 6.55
CA VAL A 124 31.33 -0.64 6.38
C VAL A 124 31.65 -1.27 7.72
N ASP A 125 32.03 -0.44 8.69
CA ASP A 125 32.57 -0.88 9.98
C ASP A 125 31.61 -0.57 11.12
N THR A 126 31.83 -1.24 12.25
CA THR A 126 31.07 -1.00 13.49
C THR A 126 32.03 -0.67 14.63
N ILE A 127 31.57 0.15 15.58
CA ILE A 127 32.28 0.46 16.82
C ILE A 127 31.47 -0.04 18.01
N LEU A 128 32.14 -0.60 19.03
CA LEU A 128 31.46 -1.07 20.23
C LEU A 128 30.76 0.08 20.95
N ASN A 129 29.49 -0.14 21.30
CA ASN A 129 28.70 0.78 22.10
C ASN A 129 29.07 0.60 23.58
N PRO A 130 29.66 1.61 24.25
CA PRO A 130 30.00 1.53 25.67
C PRO A 130 28.76 1.48 26.57
N TRP A 131 27.61 1.96 26.08
CA TRP A 131 26.34 2.01 26.81
C TRP A 131 25.36 0.93 26.35
N SER A 132 25.87 -0.13 25.70
CA SER A 132 25.07 -1.26 25.26
C SER A 132 24.27 -1.87 26.42
N TRP A 133 23.01 -2.20 26.17
CA TRP A 133 22.18 -2.93 27.11
C TRP A 133 22.69 -4.36 27.33
N THR A 134 23.48 -4.88 26.36
CA THR A 134 24.21 -6.15 26.51
C THR A 134 25.31 -6.10 27.56
N ASN A 135 25.63 -4.94 28.15
CA ASN A 135 26.61 -4.90 29.24
C ASN A 135 26.17 -5.74 30.46
N GLU A 136 24.87 -5.80 30.73
CA GLU A 136 24.33 -6.47 31.93
C GLU A 136 23.24 -7.51 31.59
N VAL A 137 22.62 -7.44 30.40
CA VAL A 137 21.43 -8.24 30.04
C VAL A 137 21.68 -9.06 28.77
N ASN A 138 21.16 -10.29 28.72
CA ASN A 138 21.07 -11.05 27.48
C ASN A 138 19.97 -10.43 26.60
N MET A 139 20.32 -9.90 25.43
CA MET A 139 19.40 -9.13 24.59
C MET A 139 19.00 -9.90 23.33
N LEU A 140 17.69 -9.95 23.06
CA LEU A 140 17.11 -10.58 21.89
C LEU A 140 16.36 -9.53 21.04
N TYR A 141 16.88 -9.23 19.85
CA TYR A 141 16.25 -8.34 18.88
C TYR A 141 15.47 -9.15 17.86
N ILE A 142 14.22 -8.79 17.60
CA ILE A 142 13.32 -9.57 16.71
C ILE A 142 12.75 -8.64 15.64
N ASP A 143 12.98 -8.97 14.37
CA ASP A 143 12.28 -8.32 13.26
C ASP A 143 10.87 -8.89 13.16
N GLN A 144 9.87 -8.09 13.47
CA GLN A 144 8.47 -8.53 13.48
C GLN A 144 7.55 -7.37 13.10
N PRO A 145 6.38 -7.64 12.48
CA PRO A 145 5.87 -8.93 11.99
C PRO A 145 6.61 -9.49 10.75
N VAL A 146 6.09 -10.55 10.13
CA VAL A 146 6.65 -11.09 8.87
C VAL A 146 6.63 -10.02 7.76
N SER A 147 7.61 -10.05 6.85
CA SER A 147 7.90 -9.03 5.82
C SER A 147 8.67 -7.80 6.31
N VAL A 148 9.04 -7.74 7.59
CA VAL A 148 9.83 -6.64 8.18
C VAL A 148 11.32 -7.01 8.22
N GLY A 149 12.19 -6.12 7.72
CA GLY A 149 13.64 -6.30 7.80
C GLY A 149 14.12 -7.58 7.12
N PHE A 150 14.69 -8.48 7.91
CA PHE A 150 15.06 -9.81 7.43
C PHE A 150 13.97 -10.88 7.60
N SER A 151 12.85 -10.58 8.26
CA SER A 151 11.73 -11.52 8.38
C SER A 151 10.94 -11.61 7.08
N TYR A 152 10.59 -12.83 6.65
CA TYR A 152 9.95 -13.04 5.35
C TYR A 152 8.90 -14.17 5.36
N ASP A 153 7.97 -14.08 4.42
CA ASP A 153 7.01 -15.13 4.10
C ASP A 153 7.60 -16.06 3.03
N THR A 154 7.88 -15.50 1.85
CA THR A 154 8.43 -16.17 0.69
C THR A 154 9.47 -15.28 0.04
N LEU A 155 10.53 -15.89 -0.49
CA LEU A 155 11.62 -15.16 -1.11
C LEU A 155 11.32 -14.90 -2.59
N VAL A 156 11.49 -13.67 -3.02
CA VAL A 156 11.34 -13.23 -4.41
C VAL A 156 12.56 -12.45 -4.86
N ASN A 157 12.98 -12.63 -6.11
CA ASN A 157 13.94 -11.73 -6.72
C ASN A 157 13.20 -10.47 -7.17
N GLY A 158 13.71 -9.32 -6.76
CA GLY A 158 13.03 -8.05 -6.92
C GLY A 158 13.99 -6.88 -7.14
N THR A 159 13.42 -5.70 -7.34
CA THR A 159 14.13 -4.43 -7.26
C THR A 159 13.42 -3.49 -6.30
N ILE A 160 14.18 -2.70 -5.54
CA ILE A 160 13.67 -1.55 -4.78
C ILE A 160 14.15 -0.28 -5.47
N ASN A 161 13.27 0.71 -5.58
CA ASN A 161 13.61 2.04 -6.04
C ASN A 161 13.39 3.04 -4.90
N GLU A 162 14.47 3.38 -4.20
CA GLU A 162 14.47 4.29 -3.05
C GLU A 162 14.05 5.73 -3.40
N PHE A 163 13.97 6.07 -4.70
CA PHE A 163 13.54 7.39 -5.17
C PHE A 163 12.03 7.46 -5.42
N SER A 164 11.46 6.52 -6.17
CA SER A 164 10.06 6.58 -6.62
C SER A 164 9.08 5.84 -5.72
N SER A 165 9.54 4.80 -5.03
CA SER A 165 8.70 3.96 -4.15
C SER A 165 9.62 3.29 -3.11
N PRO A 166 10.17 4.07 -2.17
CA PRO A 166 11.09 3.56 -1.17
C PRO A 166 10.44 2.41 -0.39
N PHE A 167 11.27 1.43 -0.03
CA PHE A 167 10.84 0.19 0.66
C PHE A 167 9.91 -0.74 -0.12
N ASN A 168 9.40 -0.34 -1.29
CA ASN A 168 8.48 -1.16 -2.07
C ASN A 168 9.22 -2.12 -3.01
N VAL A 169 9.04 -3.41 -2.77
CA VAL A 169 9.67 -4.48 -3.55
C VAL A 169 8.87 -4.70 -4.83
N THR A 170 9.48 -4.38 -5.98
CA THR A 170 8.96 -4.81 -7.28
C THR A 170 9.46 -6.22 -7.58
N ALA A 171 8.60 -7.23 -7.47
CA ALA A 171 8.95 -8.61 -7.79
C ALA A 171 9.13 -8.83 -9.31
N HIS A 172 10.16 -9.56 -9.70
CA HIS A 172 10.47 -9.87 -11.12
C HIS A 172 10.30 -11.35 -11.47
N GLY A 173 9.45 -12.08 -10.72
CA GLY A 173 9.16 -13.49 -10.94
C GLY A 173 10.42 -14.37 -10.94
N ASN A 174 10.55 -15.24 -11.96
CA ASN A 174 11.69 -16.16 -12.10
C ASN A 174 12.93 -15.52 -12.74
N THR A 175 12.98 -14.19 -12.87
CA THR A 175 14.15 -13.52 -13.44
C THR A 175 15.36 -13.74 -12.52
N ALA A 176 16.47 -14.17 -13.11
CA ALA A 176 17.70 -14.36 -12.37
C ALA A 176 18.23 -13.01 -11.87
N LEU A 177 18.73 -12.96 -10.63
CA LEU A 177 19.16 -11.72 -9.98
C LEU A 177 20.21 -10.95 -10.79
N ASN A 178 21.11 -11.67 -11.48
CA ASN A 178 22.16 -11.09 -12.34
C ASN A 178 21.63 -10.46 -13.65
N ALA A 179 20.37 -10.71 -14.01
CA ALA A 179 19.71 -10.14 -15.18
C ALA A 179 18.91 -8.87 -14.84
N LEU A 180 18.83 -8.47 -13.56
CA LEU A 180 18.14 -7.27 -13.13
C LEU A 180 19.08 -6.06 -13.21
N GLU A 181 18.63 -5.00 -13.88
CA GLU A 181 19.40 -3.76 -13.98
C GLU A 181 19.47 -3.07 -12.61
N THR A 182 20.68 -2.69 -12.21
CA THR A 182 20.95 -1.89 -11.01
C THR A 182 21.60 -0.59 -11.41
N ASN A 183 21.23 0.50 -10.76
CA ASN A 183 21.82 1.80 -10.98
C ASN A 183 21.93 2.57 -9.66
N SER A 184 22.27 3.86 -9.75
CA SER A 184 22.42 4.73 -8.60
C SER A 184 21.14 4.92 -7.78
N SER A 185 19.95 4.48 -8.22
CA SER A 185 18.66 4.64 -7.55
C SER A 185 17.83 3.34 -7.43
N VAL A 186 18.25 2.27 -8.11
CA VAL A 186 17.53 0.99 -8.18
C VAL A 186 18.44 -0.15 -7.74
N LEU A 187 17.99 -0.89 -6.73
CA LEU A 187 18.73 -2.00 -6.13
C LEU A 187 18.02 -3.32 -6.39
N ALA A 188 18.70 -4.22 -7.09
CA ALA A 188 18.25 -5.59 -7.28
C ALA A 188 18.70 -6.44 -6.09
N GLY A 189 17.80 -7.30 -5.63
CA GLY A 189 18.04 -8.17 -4.49
C GLY A 189 17.07 -9.33 -4.43
N THR A 190 17.26 -10.18 -3.44
CA THR A 190 16.24 -11.13 -3.01
C THR A 190 15.54 -10.50 -1.80
N PHE A 191 14.22 -10.52 -1.75
CA PHE A 191 13.41 -9.87 -0.73
C PHE A 191 12.25 -10.77 -0.28
N SER A 192 11.54 -10.39 0.79
CA SER A 192 10.20 -10.93 1.05
C SER A 192 9.23 -10.52 -0.05
N ALA A 193 8.20 -11.34 -0.32
CA ALA A 193 7.20 -11.08 -1.35
C ALA A 193 6.30 -9.86 -1.08
N GLN A 194 6.36 -9.27 0.12
CA GLN A 194 5.63 -8.05 0.51
C GLN A 194 4.12 -8.11 0.19
N GLY A 195 3.49 -9.27 0.38
CA GLY A 195 2.04 -9.41 0.15
C GLY A 195 1.21 -8.81 1.29
N SER A 196 0.28 -7.90 1.01
CA SER A 196 -0.62 -7.31 2.02
C SER A 196 -1.57 -8.32 2.71
N LEU A 197 -1.72 -9.52 2.15
CA LEU A 197 -2.45 -10.64 2.77
C LEU A 197 -1.52 -11.71 3.37
N SER A 198 -0.20 -11.52 3.24
CA SER A 198 0.84 -12.43 3.71
C SER A 198 1.55 -11.92 4.96
N THR A 199 0.87 -11.09 5.76
CA THR A 199 1.39 -10.53 7.01
C THR A 199 0.28 -10.25 8.02
N PRO A 200 0.54 -10.26 9.34
CA PRO A 200 -0.45 -9.86 10.33
C PRO A 200 -0.93 -8.43 10.09
N ASN A 201 -2.20 -8.17 10.39
CA ASN A 201 -2.81 -6.84 10.31
C ASN A 201 -3.39 -6.37 11.66
N THR A 202 -3.15 -7.12 12.74
CA THR A 202 -3.48 -6.72 14.12
C THR A 202 -2.36 -7.08 15.09
N THR A 203 -2.27 -6.36 16.20
CA THR A 203 -1.26 -6.60 17.24
C THR A 203 -1.45 -7.96 17.90
N VAL A 204 -2.69 -8.43 18.06
CA VAL A 204 -2.99 -9.75 18.65
C VAL A 204 -2.59 -10.88 17.70
N ALA A 205 -2.74 -10.72 16.38
CA ALA A 205 -2.25 -11.71 15.41
C ALA A 205 -0.72 -11.84 15.48
N ALA A 206 0.01 -10.72 15.58
CA ALA A 206 1.46 -10.73 15.81
C ALA A 206 1.83 -11.40 17.15
N ALA A 207 1.03 -11.23 18.21
CA ALA A 207 1.26 -11.86 19.51
C ALA A 207 1.24 -13.40 19.46
N ARG A 208 0.41 -14.00 18.59
CA ARG A 208 0.37 -15.47 18.39
C ARG A 208 1.68 -15.98 17.80
N VAL A 209 2.20 -15.29 16.80
CA VAL A 209 3.51 -15.59 16.20
C VAL A 209 4.62 -15.44 17.24
N ALA A 210 4.60 -14.35 18.02
CA ALA A 210 5.58 -14.11 19.08
C ALA A 210 5.54 -15.17 20.19
N TRP A 211 4.37 -15.72 20.51
CA TRP A 211 4.24 -16.84 21.46
C TRP A 211 4.98 -18.08 20.96
N HIS A 212 4.71 -18.50 19.72
CA HIS A 212 5.39 -19.65 19.11
C HIS A 212 6.90 -19.43 19.02
N PHE A 213 7.31 -18.21 18.64
CA PHE A 213 8.72 -17.79 18.64
C PHE A 213 9.37 -18.03 20.00
N MET A 214 8.78 -17.48 21.07
CA MET A 214 9.38 -17.56 22.40
C MET A 214 9.37 -18.98 22.97
N GLN A 215 8.33 -19.77 22.67
CA GLN A 215 8.25 -21.17 23.09
C GLN A 215 9.41 -22.02 22.55
N ILE A 216 9.71 -21.94 21.25
CA ILE A 216 10.82 -22.71 20.68
C ILE A 216 12.17 -22.12 21.11
N TRP A 217 12.32 -20.79 21.08
CA TRP A 217 13.60 -20.14 21.39
C TRP A 217 14.07 -20.45 22.81
N MET A 218 13.21 -20.31 23.82
CA MET A 218 13.59 -20.56 25.22
C MET A 218 13.91 -22.04 25.52
N LYS A 219 13.30 -22.97 24.78
CA LYS A 219 13.58 -24.40 24.93
C LYS A 219 14.91 -24.82 24.32
N GLU A 220 15.29 -24.21 23.21
CA GLU A 220 16.53 -24.51 22.49
C GLU A 220 17.74 -23.79 23.07
N PHE A 221 17.53 -22.64 23.74
CA PHE A 221 18.56 -21.93 24.49
C PHE A 221 18.34 -21.99 26.03
N PRO A 222 18.23 -23.19 26.65
CA PRO A 222 17.87 -23.30 28.06
C PRO A 222 18.97 -22.79 28.99
N ALA A 223 20.23 -22.86 28.57
CA ALA A 223 21.38 -22.36 29.34
C ALA A 223 21.45 -20.82 29.40
N LEU A 224 20.73 -20.14 28.50
CA LEU A 224 20.63 -18.68 28.40
C LEU A 224 19.25 -18.16 28.82
N THR A 225 18.35 -19.09 29.18
CA THR A 225 17.02 -18.78 29.68
C THR A 225 17.07 -18.74 31.22
N PRO A 226 16.71 -17.61 31.85
CA PRO A 226 16.69 -17.51 33.31
C PRO A 226 15.75 -18.55 33.96
N LYS A 227 16.05 -18.92 35.20
CA LYS A 227 15.25 -19.88 35.97
C LYS A 227 13.76 -19.51 35.95
N GLY A 228 12.92 -20.51 35.70
CA GLY A 228 11.47 -20.33 35.60
C GLY A 228 10.99 -19.68 34.30
N HIS A 229 11.86 -19.58 33.28
CA HIS A 229 11.58 -18.93 31.99
C HIS A 229 11.16 -17.46 32.17
N ARG A 230 11.82 -16.79 33.12
CA ARG A 230 11.62 -15.36 33.38
C ARG A 230 12.34 -14.52 32.35
N PHE A 231 11.66 -13.52 31.80
CA PHE A 231 12.22 -12.61 30.81
C PHE A 231 11.53 -11.24 30.86
N SER A 232 12.09 -10.27 30.17
CA SER A 232 11.56 -8.91 30.05
C SER A 232 11.30 -8.55 28.59
N MET A 233 10.48 -7.54 28.35
CA MET A 233 10.22 -7.01 27.02
C MET A 233 10.33 -5.50 27.02
N TRP A 234 11.13 -4.97 26.12
CA TRP A 234 11.24 -3.53 25.89
C TRP A 234 10.81 -3.23 24.46
N GLY A 235 10.15 -2.09 24.27
CA GLY A 235 9.75 -1.66 22.95
C GLY A 235 9.70 -0.16 22.82
N GLU A 236 9.81 0.31 21.59
CA GLU A 236 9.82 1.73 21.25
C GLU A 236 8.68 2.07 20.29
N SER A 237 8.12 3.28 20.39
CA SER A 237 7.10 3.76 19.44
C SER A 237 5.84 2.90 19.47
N PHE A 238 5.44 2.30 18.34
CA PHE A 238 4.38 1.28 18.28
C PHE A 238 4.70 0.01 19.12
N GLY A 239 5.92 -0.13 19.65
CA GLY A 239 6.26 -1.04 20.75
C GLY A 239 5.36 -0.92 21.97
N GLY A 240 4.72 0.24 22.18
CA GLY A 240 3.66 0.43 23.17
C GLY A 240 2.36 -0.33 22.89
N HIS A 241 2.14 -0.81 21.67
CA HIS A 241 1.10 -1.78 21.32
C HIS A 241 1.62 -3.21 21.42
N TRP A 242 2.81 -3.50 20.85
CA TRP A 242 3.40 -4.83 20.85
C TRP A 242 3.56 -5.38 22.27
N VAL A 243 4.32 -4.67 23.12
CA VAL A 243 4.78 -5.21 24.40
C VAL A 243 3.61 -5.51 25.35
N PRO A 244 2.65 -4.59 25.60
CA PRO A 244 1.52 -4.89 26.48
C PRO A 244 0.62 -5.99 25.92
N THR A 245 0.35 -5.98 24.61
CA THR A 245 -0.53 -6.99 24.01
C THR A 245 0.10 -8.38 24.04
N PHE A 246 1.40 -8.48 23.75
CA PHE A 246 2.14 -9.74 23.82
C PHE A 246 2.18 -10.25 25.26
N ALA A 247 2.44 -9.37 26.23
CA ALA A 247 2.42 -9.70 27.65
C ALA A 247 1.06 -10.27 28.07
N ASN A 248 -0.04 -9.60 27.71
CA ASN A 248 -1.39 -10.04 28.03
C ASN A 248 -1.73 -11.39 27.38
N PHE A 249 -1.35 -11.56 26.11
CA PHE A 249 -1.51 -12.83 25.40
C PHE A 249 -0.73 -13.95 26.12
N PHE A 250 0.54 -13.76 26.44
CA PHE A 250 1.38 -14.78 27.08
C PHE A 250 0.84 -15.15 28.47
N LEU A 251 0.37 -14.18 29.24
CA LEU A 251 -0.28 -14.44 30.53
C LEU A 251 -1.57 -15.27 30.37
N SER A 252 -2.37 -15.00 29.33
CA SER A 252 -3.54 -15.83 29.02
C SER A 252 -3.14 -17.27 28.67
N GLN A 253 -2.06 -17.46 27.89
CA GLN A 253 -1.57 -18.79 27.53
C GLN A 253 -1.01 -19.53 28.75
N ASN A 254 -0.30 -18.82 29.62
CA ASN A 254 0.15 -19.37 30.90
C ASN A 254 -1.02 -19.83 31.79
N GLN A 255 -2.13 -19.09 31.79
CA GLN A 255 -3.32 -19.51 32.52
C GLN A 255 -3.94 -20.78 31.89
N LEU A 256 -4.03 -20.86 30.56
CA LEU A 256 -4.49 -22.07 29.88
C LEU A 256 -3.58 -23.27 30.15
N LEU A 257 -2.26 -23.07 30.27
CA LEU A 257 -1.30 -24.12 30.70
C LEU A 257 -1.60 -24.58 32.13
N LYS A 258 -1.80 -23.65 33.07
CA LYS A 258 -2.15 -23.96 34.47
C LYS A 258 -3.47 -24.73 34.57
N ASP A 259 -4.45 -24.36 33.75
CA ASP A 259 -5.76 -25.00 33.67
C ASP A 259 -5.72 -26.37 32.96
N GLY A 260 -4.57 -26.77 32.40
CA GLY A 260 -4.41 -28.01 31.64
C GLY A 260 -5.10 -28.02 30.27
N LYS A 261 -5.38 -26.85 29.69
CA LYS A 261 -6.05 -26.66 28.39
C LYS A 261 -5.10 -26.51 27.20
N LEU A 262 -3.81 -26.32 27.47
CA LEU A 262 -2.74 -26.34 26.47
C LEU A 262 -1.86 -27.57 26.66
N ASP A 263 -1.14 -27.95 25.60
CA ASP A 263 -0.22 -29.09 25.62
C ASP A 263 0.79 -28.94 26.78
N ARG A 264 0.98 -30.03 27.54
CA ARG A 264 1.90 -30.09 28.68
C ARG A 264 3.36 -29.93 28.28
N SER A 265 3.67 -30.08 27.00
CA SER A 265 5.00 -29.83 26.48
C SER A 265 5.33 -28.33 26.46
N ALA A 266 4.35 -27.42 26.43
CA ALA A 266 4.59 -25.96 26.44
C ALA A 266 5.04 -25.45 27.81
N ILE A 267 5.90 -24.42 27.79
CA ILE A 267 6.50 -23.84 28.99
C ILE A 267 5.80 -22.53 29.36
N PRO A 268 5.65 -22.22 30.66
CA PRO A 268 5.13 -20.92 31.07
C PRO A 268 6.14 -19.83 30.74
N LEU A 269 5.72 -18.77 30.04
CA LEU A 269 6.56 -17.59 29.75
C LEU A 269 6.33 -16.52 30.81
N GLN A 270 7.26 -16.35 31.76
CA GLN A 270 7.06 -15.49 32.92
C GLN A 270 7.64 -14.09 32.69
N LEU A 271 6.78 -13.08 32.59
CA LEU A 271 7.22 -11.71 32.40
C LEU A 271 7.68 -11.09 33.73
N ASP A 272 8.83 -10.41 33.70
CA ASP A 272 9.42 -9.73 34.86
C ASP A 272 9.31 -8.20 34.75
N THR A 273 9.73 -7.66 33.61
CA THR A 273 9.76 -6.22 33.34
C THR A 273 9.19 -5.93 31.97
N ILE A 274 8.42 -4.86 31.86
CA ILE A 274 8.18 -4.17 30.60
C ILE A 274 8.74 -2.76 30.64
N GLY A 275 9.43 -2.38 29.57
CA GLY A 275 9.90 -1.01 29.40
C GLY A 275 9.45 -0.45 28.05
N LEU A 276 9.03 0.81 28.06
CA LEU A 276 8.40 1.46 26.93
C LEU A 276 9.10 2.78 26.67
N VAL A 277 9.87 2.83 25.58
CA VAL A 277 10.61 4.02 25.15
C VAL A 277 9.77 4.80 24.14
N ASN A 278 9.50 6.08 24.38
CA ASN A 278 8.69 6.94 23.50
C ASN A 278 7.51 6.21 22.88
N ALA A 279 6.74 5.54 23.72
CA ALA A 279 5.80 4.54 23.27
C ALA A 279 4.42 5.15 23.03
N CYS A 280 3.82 4.79 21.92
CA CYS A 280 2.40 5.03 21.70
C CYS A 280 1.65 3.82 22.25
N VAL A 281 0.83 4.02 23.29
CA VAL A 281 0.25 2.94 24.12
C VAL A 281 -1.28 3.01 24.13
N ASP A 282 -1.84 4.18 24.46
CA ASP A 282 -3.28 4.39 24.49
C ASP A 282 -3.60 5.78 23.94
N ILE A 283 -4.17 5.78 22.73
CA ILE A 283 -4.41 7.02 22.01
C ILE A 283 -5.47 7.89 22.67
N VAL A 284 -6.42 7.31 23.42
CA VAL A 284 -7.43 8.11 24.13
C VAL A 284 -6.78 9.01 25.18
N THR A 285 -5.74 8.51 25.83
CA THR A 285 -4.97 9.25 26.84
C THR A 285 -3.95 10.19 26.21
N GLN A 286 -3.27 9.77 25.14
CA GLN A 286 -2.14 10.53 24.57
C GLN A 286 -2.57 11.58 23.53
N MET A 287 -3.65 11.36 22.76
CA MET A 287 -4.06 12.22 21.65
C MET A 287 -4.30 13.70 22.05
N PRO A 288 -4.89 14.02 23.22
CA PRO A 288 -5.05 15.41 23.67
C PRO A 288 -3.74 16.18 23.83
N PHE A 289 -2.60 15.48 23.96
CA PHE A 289 -1.30 16.10 24.21
C PHE A 289 -0.52 16.40 22.94
N TYR A 290 -0.98 15.99 21.75
CA TYR A 290 -0.38 16.45 20.49
C TYR A 290 -0.50 17.95 20.27
N PRO A 291 -1.68 18.60 20.41
CA PRO A 291 -1.76 20.05 20.28
C PRO A 291 -0.95 20.77 21.38
N GLU A 292 -0.93 20.25 22.61
CA GLU A 292 -0.10 20.79 23.69
C GLU A 292 1.38 20.71 23.35
N MET A 293 1.88 19.55 22.90
CA MET A 293 3.29 19.41 22.51
C MET A 293 3.65 20.30 21.32
N ALA A 294 2.74 20.52 20.37
CA ALA A 294 3.01 21.38 19.22
C ALA A 294 3.04 22.88 19.58
N PHE A 295 2.25 23.32 20.56
CA PHE A 295 2.05 24.74 20.88
C PHE A 295 2.71 25.19 22.19
N ASN A 296 2.61 24.36 23.23
CA ASN A 296 3.02 24.66 24.60
C ASN A 296 3.99 23.58 25.12
N ASN A 297 5.15 23.47 24.48
CA ASN A 297 6.24 22.58 24.92
C ASN A 297 7.40 23.38 25.56
N THR A 298 8.38 22.67 26.07
CA THR A 298 9.54 23.24 26.80
C THR A 298 10.59 23.91 25.91
N TYR A 299 10.49 23.78 24.59
CA TYR A 299 11.37 24.36 23.57
C TYR A 299 10.74 25.55 22.82
N GLY A 300 9.44 25.78 22.99
CA GLY A 300 8.69 26.88 22.39
C GLY A 300 7.71 26.43 21.28
N PRO A 301 6.73 27.29 20.94
CA PRO A 301 5.66 26.94 20.00
C PRO A 301 6.19 26.65 18.59
N VAL A 302 5.76 25.54 18.00
CA VAL A 302 5.98 25.19 16.59
C VAL A 302 4.80 25.65 15.72
N ILE A 303 3.57 25.48 16.24
CA ILE A 303 2.34 25.91 15.57
C ILE A 303 1.81 27.22 16.13
N ASN A 304 0.90 27.87 15.40
CA ASN A 304 0.22 29.07 15.86
C ASN A 304 -1.04 28.75 16.69
N ARG A 305 -1.57 29.78 17.36
CA ARG A 305 -2.77 29.70 18.22
C ARG A 305 -3.99 29.12 17.49
N THR A 306 -4.22 29.49 16.24
CA THR A 306 -5.39 29.07 15.47
C THR A 306 -5.37 27.57 15.18
N VAL A 307 -4.22 27.03 14.80
CA VAL A 307 -4.04 25.59 14.56
C VAL A 307 -4.22 24.80 15.86
N TYR A 308 -3.65 25.30 16.96
CA TYR A 308 -3.82 24.73 18.29
C TYR A 308 -5.31 24.65 18.69
N GLU A 309 -6.04 25.77 18.61
CA GLU A 309 -7.45 25.82 19.00
C GLU A 309 -8.33 24.91 18.13
N ALA A 310 -8.02 24.79 16.83
CA ALA A 310 -8.73 23.87 15.93
C ALA A 310 -8.50 22.38 16.28
N ALA A 311 -7.26 22.01 16.60
CA ALA A 311 -6.92 20.65 17.02
C ALA A 311 -7.59 20.28 18.35
N VAL A 312 -7.55 21.18 19.34
CA VAL A 312 -8.24 21.00 20.64
C VAL A 312 -9.76 20.87 20.45
N ALA A 313 -10.37 21.69 19.58
CA ALA A 313 -11.80 21.61 19.29
C ALA A 313 -12.21 20.31 18.58
N SER A 314 -11.29 19.65 17.88
CA SER A 314 -11.55 18.39 17.15
C SER A 314 -11.50 17.16 18.05
N TRP A 315 -10.86 17.25 19.23
CA TRP A 315 -10.68 16.14 20.14
C TRP A 315 -11.97 15.41 20.56
N PRO A 316 -13.08 16.09 20.97
CA PRO A 316 -14.30 15.40 21.37
C PRO A 316 -14.87 14.45 20.30
N ARG A 317 -14.79 14.85 19.02
CA ARG A 317 -15.23 14.02 17.90
C ARG A 317 -14.30 12.82 17.71
N CYS A 318 -12.99 13.04 17.71
CA CYS A 318 -12.00 11.97 17.64
C CYS A 318 -12.21 10.94 18.75
N ARG A 319 -12.35 11.40 20.00
CA ARG A 319 -12.62 10.54 21.17
C ARG A 319 -13.85 9.66 21.00
N ASN A 320 -14.99 10.25 20.60
CA ASN A 320 -16.23 9.51 20.43
C ASN A 320 -16.09 8.39 19.38
N LEU A 321 -15.39 8.66 18.26
CA LEU A 321 -15.14 7.66 17.23
C LEU A 321 -14.24 6.53 17.72
N ILE A 322 -13.23 6.83 18.54
CA ILE A 322 -12.39 5.80 19.16
C ILE A 322 -13.21 4.92 20.11
N GLU A 323 -14.05 5.54 20.95
CA GLU A 323 -14.92 4.82 21.89
C GLU A 323 -15.94 3.91 21.16
N GLU A 324 -16.53 4.40 20.06
CA GLU A 324 -17.41 3.61 19.19
C GLU A 324 -16.68 2.43 18.54
N CYS A 325 -15.52 2.67 17.93
CA CYS A 325 -14.66 1.64 17.36
C CYS A 325 -14.34 0.55 18.40
N ARG A 326 -13.93 0.95 19.61
CA ARG A 326 -13.60 0.02 20.71
C ARG A 326 -14.82 -0.79 21.16
N ALA A 327 -16.00 -0.18 21.25
CA ALA A 327 -17.23 -0.84 21.65
C ALA A 327 -17.68 -1.90 20.63
N ILE A 328 -17.76 -1.55 19.34
CA ILE A 328 -18.14 -2.47 18.27
C ILE A 328 -17.13 -3.61 18.18
N ALA A 329 -15.84 -3.30 18.30
CA ALA A 329 -14.82 -4.31 18.30
C ALA A 329 -14.92 -5.32 19.44
N GLN A 330 -15.24 -4.86 20.66
CA GLN A 330 -15.41 -5.74 21.80
C GLN A 330 -16.56 -6.73 21.59
N GLU A 331 -17.62 -6.31 20.89
CA GLU A 331 -18.77 -7.14 20.57
C GLU A 331 -18.51 -8.08 19.38
N GLN A 332 -17.91 -7.57 18.31
CA GLN A 332 -17.92 -8.23 17.00
C GLN A 332 -16.56 -8.78 16.52
N ASP A 333 -15.45 -8.38 17.15
CA ASP A 333 -14.13 -8.98 16.94
C ASP A 333 -13.34 -9.07 18.28
N PRO A 334 -13.86 -9.81 19.28
CA PRO A 334 -13.24 -9.90 20.60
C PRO A 334 -11.85 -10.56 20.57
N MET A 335 -11.59 -11.39 19.56
CA MET A 335 -10.32 -12.11 19.38
C MET A 335 -9.32 -11.38 18.50
N ARG A 336 -9.71 -10.23 17.93
CA ARG A 336 -8.85 -9.33 17.14
C ARG A 336 -8.22 -10.00 15.93
N TYR A 337 -9.02 -10.76 15.20
CA TYR A 337 -8.57 -11.38 13.94
C TYR A 337 -8.43 -10.35 12.82
N GLY A 338 -9.02 -9.15 12.94
CA GLY A 338 -8.88 -8.09 11.94
C GLY A 338 -9.58 -8.38 10.62
N ASN A 339 -10.54 -9.32 10.62
CA ASN A 339 -11.32 -9.73 9.45
C ASN A 339 -12.78 -9.22 9.48
N ASN A 340 -13.21 -8.57 10.56
CA ASN A 340 -14.53 -7.97 10.67
C ASN A 340 -14.57 -6.60 9.97
N THR A 341 -15.34 -6.49 8.89
CA THR A 341 -15.40 -5.27 8.07
C THR A 341 -15.97 -4.06 8.84
N ASP A 342 -16.97 -4.26 9.70
CA ASP A 342 -17.64 -3.16 10.40
C ASP A 342 -16.71 -2.58 11.48
N VAL A 343 -16.04 -3.47 12.23
CA VAL A 343 -14.98 -3.08 13.18
C VAL A 343 -13.86 -2.33 12.47
N ASN A 344 -13.30 -2.90 11.41
CA ASN A 344 -12.19 -2.30 10.68
C ASN A 344 -12.57 -0.94 10.11
N THR A 345 -13.79 -0.80 9.54
CA THR A 345 -14.27 0.48 8.99
C THR A 345 -14.41 1.55 10.07
N ALA A 346 -15.02 1.21 11.21
CA ALA A 346 -15.18 2.13 12.33
C ALA A 346 -13.81 2.58 12.88
N CYS A 347 -12.90 1.63 13.06
CA CYS A 347 -11.58 1.89 13.64
C CYS A 347 -10.64 2.63 12.68
N ALA A 348 -10.61 2.28 11.40
CA ALA A 348 -9.87 3.04 10.39
C ALA A 348 -10.43 4.46 10.24
N GLY A 349 -11.75 4.63 10.27
CA GLY A 349 -12.40 5.95 10.26
C GLY A 349 -12.03 6.81 11.48
N ALA A 350 -11.96 6.19 12.67
CA ALA A 350 -11.49 6.85 13.88
C ALA A 350 -10.01 7.25 13.77
N TYR A 351 -9.15 6.35 13.31
CA TYR A 351 -7.74 6.63 13.06
C TYR A 351 -7.56 7.82 12.13
N ALA A 352 -8.14 7.76 10.93
CA ALA A 352 -8.04 8.82 9.92
C ALA A 352 -8.56 10.18 10.43
N THR A 353 -9.67 10.18 11.19
CA THR A 353 -10.20 11.42 11.77
C THR A 353 -9.26 12.00 12.81
N CYS A 354 -8.76 11.17 13.75
CA CYS A 354 -7.92 11.63 14.84
C CYS A 354 -6.57 12.14 14.35
N PHE A 355 -5.88 11.38 13.49
CA PHE A 355 -4.59 11.77 12.93
C PHE A 355 -4.69 12.87 11.88
N GLY A 356 -5.86 13.03 11.23
CA GLY A 356 -6.12 14.12 10.29
C GLY A 356 -6.56 15.44 10.93
N THR A 357 -6.94 15.47 12.21
CA THR A 357 -7.51 16.68 12.85
C THR A 357 -6.87 17.09 14.17
N VAL A 358 -6.37 16.16 14.98
CA VAL A 358 -5.78 16.46 16.31
C VAL A 358 -4.26 16.36 16.27
N TRP A 359 -3.73 15.30 15.65
CA TRP A 359 -2.30 15.21 15.34
C TRP A 359 -1.94 16.20 14.24
N THR A 360 -0.75 16.78 14.30
CA THR A 360 -0.26 17.76 13.32
C THR A 360 1.04 17.26 12.70
N ASP A 361 1.07 17.26 11.37
CA ASP A 361 2.29 16.97 10.62
C ASP A 361 3.32 18.09 10.82
N MET A 362 4.34 17.81 11.64
CA MET A 362 5.41 18.76 11.97
C MET A 362 6.26 19.16 10.76
N THR A 363 6.33 18.31 9.74
CA THR A 363 7.11 18.59 8.52
C THR A 363 6.58 19.80 7.76
N LYS A 364 5.26 20.05 7.82
CA LYS A 364 4.61 21.26 7.27
C LYS A 364 5.10 22.56 7.91
N TYR A 365 5.64 22.46 9.12
CA TYR A 365 6.21 23.57 9.89
C TYR A 365 7.75 23.56 9.90
N GLY A 366 8.36 22.76 9.02
CA GLY A 366 9.82 22.66 8.88
C GLY A 366 10.51 21.96 10.06
N ARG A 367 9.77 21.16 10.84
CA ARG A 367 10.28 20.42 12.01
C ARG A 367 10.19 18.92 11.77
N ASP A 368 11.11 18.19 12.40
CA ASP A 368 11.10 16.74 12.37
C ASP A 368 10.06 16.19 13.37
N THR A 369 9.34 15.15 12.99
CA THR A 369 8.27 14.55 13.80
C THR A 369 8.83 13.74 14.97
N PHE A 370 10.05 13.22 14.85
CA PHE A 370 10.74 12.43 15.88
C PHE A 370 11.68 13.28 16.75
N ASP A 371 11.94 14.52 16.37
CA ASP A 371 12.59 15.55 17.19
C ASP A 371 12.08 16.95 16.79
N LEU A 372 11.17 17.51 17.58
CA LEU A 372 10.55 18.81 17.29
C LEU A 372 11.56 19.97 17.25
N THR A 373 12.75 19.78 17.82
CA THR A 373 13.81 20.79 17.84
C THR A 373 14.65 20.76 16.56
N ALA A 374 14.69 19.62 15.87
CA ALA A 374 15.37 19.46 14.59
C ALA A 374 14.62 20.17 13.44
N LYS A 375 15.35 20.51 12.38
CA LYS A 375 14.77 21.02 11.13
C LYS A 375 14.81 19.91 10.09
N VAL A 376 13.80 19.89 9.20
CA VAL A 376 13.82 19.00 8.04
C VAL A 376 14.55 19.63 6.85
N PRO A 377 15.32 18.86 6.05
CA PRO A 377 15.64 17.43 6.26
C PRO A 377 16.53 17.21 7.48
N SER A 378 16.29 16.11 8.19
CA SER A 378 17.08 15.68 9.35
C SER A 378 17.86 14.42 8.99
N ALA A 379 19.08 14.30 9.50
CA ALA A 379 19.89 13.09 9.35
C ALA A 379 20.30 12.52 10.71
N PHE A 380 19.59 12.91 11.78
CA PHE A 380 19.91 12.52 13.15
C PHE A 380 18.72 11.82 13.82
N PRO A 381 18.89 10.60 14.38
CA PRO A 381 20.12 9.79 14.32
C PRO A 381 20.54 9.37 12.88
N PRO A 382 21.84 9.13 12.63
CA PRO A 382 22.33 8.73 11.32
C PRO A 382 21.78 7.39 10.85
N LYS A 383 21.50 7.29 9.54
CA LYS A 383 20.76 6.19 8.91
C LYS A 383 21.65 5.10 8.30
N TYR A 384 22.88 4.95 8.78
CA TYR A 384 23.93 4.12 8.16
C TYR A 384 23.62 2.60 8.16
N ALA A 385 22.71 2.14 9.02
CA ALA A 385 22.38 0.72 9.20
C ALA A 385 21.98 0.02 7.88
N ALA A 386 21.14 0.63 7.05
CA ALA A 386 20.68 0.03 5.80
C ALA A 386 21.83 -0.28 4.83
N GLY A 387 22.80 0.63 4.73
CA GLY A 387 23.98 0.45 3.88
C GLY A 387 24.87 -0.69 4.38
N TYR A 388 25.04 -0.83 5.69
CA TYR A 388 25.81 -1.91 6.31
C TYR A 388 25.13 -3.27 6.15
N LEU A 389 23.84 -3.36 6.46
CA LEU A 389 23.06 -4.61 6.42
C LEU A 389 22.88 -5.17 5.00
N ASN A 390 22.95 -4.32 3.97
CA ASN A 390 22.87 -4.74 2.57
C ASN A 390 24.22 -5.14 1.94
N ARG A 391 25.30 -5.21 2.72
CA ARG A 391 26.59 -5.70 2.24
C ARG A 391 26.64 -7.23 2.24
N GLN A 392 27.14 -7.82 1.16
CA GLN A 392 27.29 -9.28 1.03
C GLN A 392 28.06 -9.94 2.19
N PRO A 393 29.21 -9.40 2.67
CA PRO A 393 29.91 -9.98 3.82
C PRO A 393 29.08 -9.98 5.10
N VAL A 394 28.27 -8.93 5.32
CA VAL A 394 27.39 -8.80 6.48
C VAL A 394 26.25 -9.81 6.40
N GLN A 395 25.55 -9.88 5.26
CA GLN A 395 24.48 -10.85 5.04
C GLN A 395 24.97 -12.31 5.20
N THR A 396 26.17 -12.60 4.68
CA THR A 396 26.80 -13.92 4.81
C THR A 396 27.16 -14.26 6.26
N ALA A 397 27.65 -13.27 7.02
CA ALA A 397 27.94 -13.42 8.44
C ALA A 397 26.66 -13.71 9.25
N LEU A 398 25.60 -12.93 9.01
CA LEU A 398 24.27 -13.11 9.62
C LEU A 398 23.55 -14.38 9.17
N GLY A 399 23.90 -14.94 8.00
CA GLY A 399 23.25 -16.13 7.44
C GLY A 399 21.84 -15.84 6.89
N VAL A 400 21.62 -14.63 6.38
CA VAL A 400 20.32 -14.20 5.85
C VAL A 400 20.21 -14.51 4.35
N PRO A 401 19.05 -15.00 3.85
CA PRO A 401 18.86 -15.34 2.45
C PRO A 401 18.31 -14.18 1.58
N LEU A 402 18.19 -12.99 2.16
CA LEU A 402 17.56 -11.82 1.55
C LEU A 402 18.31 -10.52 1.88
N ASN A 403 18.06 -9.52 1.06
CA ASN A 403 18.44 -8.13 1.27
C ASN A 403 17.57 -7.49 2.35
N PHE A 404 18.18 -6.58 3.12
CA PHE A 404 17.53 -5.88 4.20
C PHE A 404 16.61 -4.79 3.66
N THR A 405 15.38 -4.72 4.19
CA THR A 405 14.42 -3.64 3.92
C THR A 405 14.13 -2.82 5.19
N GLY A 406 13.67 -1.59 5.00
CA GLY A 406 13.23 -0.70 6.08
C GLY A 406 11.80 -1.00 6.55
N LEU A 407 10.98 0.05 6.64
CA LEU A 407 9.56 -0.07 6.99
C LEU A 407 8.82 -0.96 5.97
N SER A 408 8.01 -1.90 6.44
CA SER A 408 7.15 -2.73 5.58
C SER A 408 5.80 -2.05 5.33
N ASP A 409 5.59 -1.52 4.13
CA ASP A 409 4.30 -0.93 3.71
C ASP A 409 3.11 -1.90 3.85
N PRO A 410 3.21 -3.19 3.46
CA PRO A 410 2.12 -4.15 3.66
C PRO A 410 1.68 -4.27 5.11
N VAL A 411 2.63 -4.28 6.06
CA VAL A 411 2.33 -4.28 7.49
C VAL A 411 1.67 -2.97 7.88
N ASN A 412 2.30 -1.85 7.52
CA ASN A 412 1.82 -0.53 7.94
C ASN A 412 0.38 -0.27 7.48
N ILE A 413 0.11 -0.48 6.19
CA ILE A 413 -1.22 -0.34 5.57
C ILE A 413 -2.22 -1.33 6.18
N GLY A 414 -1.80 -2.58 6.43
CA GLY A 414 -2.66 -3.59 7.04
C GLY A 414 -3.15 -3.18 8.44
N PHE A 415 -2.26 -2.64 9.26
CA PHE A 415 -2.56 -2.16 10.62
C PHE A 415 -3.39 -0.86 10.62
N GLU A 416 -3.17 0.02 9.66
CA GLU A 416 -4.03 1.20 9.48
C GLU A 416 -5.45 0.80 9.06
N TYR A 417 -5.56 -0.16 8.12
CA TYR A 417 -6.85 -0.66 7.63
C TYR A 417 -7.72 -1.29 8.72
N THR A 418 -7.12 -2.00 9.67
CA THR A 418 -7.85 -2.55 10.82
C THR A 418 -8.08 -1.52 11.93
N GLY A 419 -7.45 -0.34 11.84
CA GLY A 419 -7.45 0.67 12.89
C GLY A 419 -6.83 0.16 14.19
N ASP A 420 -5.84 -0.75 14.12
CA ASP A 420 -5.26 -1.42 15.29
C ASP A 420 -4.68 -0.42 16.30
N PHE A 421 -4.13 0.71 15.79
CA PHE A 421 -3.61 1.81 16.60
C PHE A 421 -4.66 2.41 17.55
N VAL A 422 -5.91 2.60 17.09
CA VAL A 422 -6.95 3.22 17.94
C VAL A 422 -7.68 2.21 18.81
N VAL A 423 -7.69 0.94 18.38
CA VAL A 423 -8.53 -0.08 19.01
C VAL A 423 -7.90 -0.75 20.22
N GLY A 424 -6.58 -0.68 20.37
CA GLY A 424 -5.85 -1.26 21.50
C GLY A 424 -6.25 -0.66 22.85
N HIS A 425 -6.37 -1.50 23.89
CA HIS A 425 -6.71 -1.11 25.27
C HIS A 425 -5.50 -1.27 26.23
N ASN A 426 -4.32 -0.85 25.78
CA ASN A 426 -3.07 -1.21 26.47
C ASN A 426 -2.91 -0.57 27.85
N LEU A 427 -3.51 0.59 28.11
CA LEU A 427 -3.49 1.23 29.44
C LEU A 427 -4.04 0.31 30.54
N ALA A 428 -5.16 -0.38 30.27
CA ALA A 428 -5.76 -1.31 31.23
C ALA A 428 -4.90 -2.57 31.42
N ILE A 429 -4.13 -2.97 30.40
CA ILE A 429 -3.18 -4.07 30.50
C ILE A 429 -2.05 -3.68 31.45
N LEU A 430 -1.45 -2.49 31.30
CA LEU A 430 -0.36 -2.02 32.17
C LEU A 430 -0.75 -2.05 33.66
N GLY A 431 -1.97 -1.62 34.00
CA GLY A 431 -2.49 -1.68 35.36
C GLY A 431 -2.53 -3.11 35.93
N ARG A 432 -3.03 -4.07 35.14
CA ARG A 432 -3.05 -5.49 35.54
C ARG A 432 -1.66 -6.09 35.69
N LEU A 433 -0.72 -5.71 34.83
CA LEU A 433 0.67 -6.19 34.91
C LEU A 433 1.32 -5.71 36.22
N LEU A 434 1.14 -4.44 36.59
CA LEU A 434 1.63 -3.88 37.86
C LEU A 434 1.05 -4.62 39.07
N ASP A 435 -0.26 -4.88 39.08
CA ASP A 435 -0.92 -5.61 40.17
C ASP A 435 -0.45 -7.07 40.29
N GLN A 436 0.14 -7.62 39.24
CA GLN A 436 0.81 -8.93 39.23
C GLN A 436 2.30 -8.87 39.62
N GLY A 437 2.80 -7.69 39.99
CA GLY A 437 4.18 -7.46 40.40
C GLY A 437 5.17 -7.27 39.25
N ILE A 438 4.70 -7.13 38.00
CA ILE A 438 5.55 -6.87 36.83
C ILE A 438 5.98 -5.39 36.86
N LYS A 439 7.27 -5.14 36.66
CA LYS A 439 7.83 -3.77 36.63
C LYS A 439 7.45 -3.08 35.32
N VAL A 440 7.02 -1.82 35.39
CA VAL A 440 6.66 -0.99 34.24
C VAL A 440 7.51 0.28 34.25
N ALA A 441 8.36 0.43 33.24
CA ALA A 441 9.15 1.64 33.01
C ALA A 441 8.68 2.38 31.76
N LEU A 442 8.30 3.64 31.93
CA LEU A 442 7.94 4.56 30.86
C LEU A 442 9.08 5.56 30.68
N VAL A 443 9.71 5.58 29.50
CA VAL A 443 10.91 6.38 29.22
C VAL A 443 10.65 7.26 28.00
N TYR A 444 10.62 8.57 28.17
CA TYR A 444 10.24 9.50 27.11
C TYR A 444 11.28 10.60 26.93
N GLY A 445 11.82 10.69 25.72
CA GLY A 445 12.63 11.83 25.29
C GLY A 445 11.77 13.09 25.19
N ASP A 446 12.26 14.19 25.74
CA ASP A 446 11.47 15.40 25.90
C ASP A 446 11.32 16.25 24.63
N ALA A 447 12.04 15.92 23.56
CA ALA A 447 11.97 16.56 22.24
C ALA A 447 11.15 15.76 21.21
N ASP A 448 10.69 14.55 21.54
CA ASP A 448 9.86 13.76 20.63
C ASP A 448 8.44 14.33 20.51
N TYR A 449 7.94 14.44 19.29
CA TYR A 449 6.54 14.79 19.03
C TYR A 449 5.67 13.55 18.79
N GLN A 450 6.18 12.55 18.08
CA GLN A 450 5.42 11.39 17.61
C GLN A 450 4.78 10.61 18.75
N CYS A 451 5.51 10.32 19.82
CA CYS A 451 4.96 9.72 21.04
C CYS A 451 5.48 10.54 22.23
N ASN A 452 5.04 11.80 22.29
CA ASN A 452 5.57 12.82 23.17
C ASN A 452 5.47 12.53 24.68
N TRP A 453 6.40 13.12 25.45
CA TRP A 453 6.52 12.92 26.89
C TRP A 453 5.33 13.46 27.71
N LEU A 454 4.61 14.49 27.21
CA LEU A 454 3.40 15.00 27.88
C LEU A 454 2.29 13.94 27.89
N GLY A 455 2.06 13.30 26.74
CA GLY A 455 1.17 12.16 26.63
C GLY A 455 1.67 10.96 27.44
N GLY A 456 2.97 10.71 27.47
CA GLY A 456 3.59 9.67 28.30
C GLY A 456 3.41 9.89 29.80
N GLU A 457 3.52 11.13 30.28
CA GLU A 457 3.28 11.51 31.68
C GLU A 457 1.81 11.28 32.03
N ALA A 458 0.90 11.78 31.19
CA ALA A 458 -0.53 11.59 31.36
C ALA A 458 -0.91 10.11 31.40
N LEU A 459 -0.28 9.29 30.54
CA LEU A 459 -0.43 7.84 30.56
C LEU A 459 -0.01 7.25 31.90
N SER A 460 1.17 7.63 32.41
CA SER A 460 1.68 7.11 33.70
C SER A 460 0.72 7.38 34.86
N LEU A 461 0.07 8.54 34.87
CA LEU A 461 -0.89 8.95 35.91
C LEU A 461 -2.28 8.31 35.70
N ALA A 462 -2.61 7.93 34.47
CA ALA A 462 -3.88 7.30 34.13
C ALA A 462 -3.92 5.79 34.41
N ILE A 463 -2.76 5.12 34.51
CA ILE A 463 -2.68 3.68 34.80
C ILE A 463 -3.47 3.35 36.07
N ASN A 464 -4.47 2.48 35.94
CA ASN A 464 -5.30 2.05 37.05
C ASN A 464 -4.74 0.77 37.67
N SER A 465 -4.04 0.91 38.79
CA SER A 465 -3.48 -0.17 39.60
C SER A 465 -3.66 0.11 41.09
N THR A 466 -3.37 -0.88 41.92
CA THR A 466 -3.38 -0.77 43.39
C THR A 466 -2.48 0.34 43.94
N ILE A 467 -1.41 0.69 43.21
CA ILE A 467 -0.42 1.71 43.61
C ILE A 467 -0.69 3.10 43.01
N LYS A 468 -1.81 3.30 42.30
CA LYS A 468 -2.10 4.54 41.57
C LYS A 468 -2.03 5.79 42.45
N ALA A 469 -2.65 5.75 43.63
CA ALA A 469 -2.70 6.90 44.54
C ALA A 469 -1.30 7.28 45.03
N ASP A 470 -0.48 6.28 45.35
CA ASP A 470 0.88 6.51 45.84
C ASP A 470 1.80 7.04 44.73
N PHE A 471 1.72 6.48 43.51
CA PHE A 471 2.45 6.99 42.36
C PHE A 471 2.06 8.44 42.00
N HIS A 472 0.77 8.77 42.12
CA HIS A 472 0.29 10.14 41.92
C HIS A 472 0.83 11.11 42.98
N ASN A 473 1.08 10.62 44.20
CA ASN A 473 1.65 11.42 45.30
C ASN A 473 3.18 11.55 45.24
N SER A 474 3.90 10.61 44.59
CA SER A 474 5.35 10.71 44.38
C SER A 474 5.72 11.95 43.57
N GLY A 475 6.78 12.65 43.99
CA GLY A 475 7.37 13.78 43.25
C GLY A 475 8.45 13.34 42.27
N TYR A 476 8.93 14.27 41.44
CA TYR A 476 10.03 14.03 40.50
C TYR A 476 11.40 14.13 41.18
N ALA A 477 12.28 13.15 40.95
CA ALA A 477 13.67 13.14 41.36
C ALA A 477 14.60 13.18 40.13
N ASN A 478 15.82 13.67 40.31
CA ASN A 478 16.83 13.66 39.23
C ASN A 478 17.32 12.23 38.95
N ILE A 479 17.50 11.91 37.67
CA ILE A 479 18.18 10.69 37.23
C ILE A 479 19.67 11.01 37.15
N THR A 480 20.43 10.59 38.16
CA THR A 480 21.88 10.80 38.21
C THR A 480 22.60 9.65 37.52
N THR A 481 23.50 9.96 36.59
CA THR A 481 24.35 8.96 35.92
C THR A 481 25.59 8.62 36.75
N LYS A 482 26.43 7.68 36.29
CA LYS A 482 27.65 7.31 37.02
C LYS A 482 28.67 8.44 37.04
N GLU A 483 28.67 9.28 36.01
CA GLU A 483 29.53 10.46 35.92
C GLU A 483 29.00 11.64 36.76
N GLY A 484 27.85 11.47 37.43
CA GLY A 484 27.23 12.50 38.27
C GLY A 484 26.43 13.54 37.49
N SER A 485 26.27 13.37 36.17
CA SER A 485 25.41 14.22 35.35
C SER A 485 23.94 13.89 35.57
N VAL A 486 23.06 14.88 35.36
CA VAL A 486 21.61 14.70 35.43
C VAL A 486 21.07 14.63 34.01
N GLY A 487 20.71 13.42 33.57
CA GLY A 487 20.22 13.18 32.21
C GLY A 487 18.70 13.28 32.03
N GLY A 488 17.98 13.46 33.13
CA GLY A 488 16.52 13.49 33.14
C GLY A 488 15.93 13.53 34.55
N THR A 489 14.62 13.41 34.62
CA THR A 489 13.87 13.32 35.88
C THR A 489 12.94 12.12 35.86
N VAL A 490 12.74 11.49 37.02
CA VAL A 490 11.87 10.34 37.19
C VAL A 490 10.87 10.56 38.32
N ARG A 491 9.61 10.19 38.06
CA ARG A 491 8.60 9.93 39.08
C ARG A 491 8.48 8.42 39.23
N GLN A 492 8.64 7.90 40.45
CA GLN A 492 8.59 6.47 40.71
C GLN A 492 7.86 6.16 42.01
N TYR A 493 7.08 5.09 41.98
CA TYR A 493 6.60 4.41 43.18
C TYR A 493 6.64 2.90 42.97
N GLY A 494 7.39 2.20 43.82
CA GLY A 494 7.63 0.77 43.70
C GLY A 494 8.04 0.36 42.28
N ASN A 495 7.18 -0.43 41.64
CA ASN A 495 7.41 -1.04 40.33
C ASN A 495 6.97 -0.18 39.12
N LEU A 496 6.39 1.01 39.33
CA LEU A 496 6.02 1.93 38.25
C LEU A 496 6.97 3.15 38.24
N SER A 497 7.59 3.42 37.09
CA SER A 497 8.41 4.62 36.85
C SER A 497 8.00 5.35 35.57
N PHE A 498 8.05 6.68 35.61
CA PHE A 498 7.95 7.56 34.44
C PHE A 498 9.17 8.49 34.40
N SER A 499 9.94 8.40 33.32
CA SER A 499 11.15 9.18 33.10
C SER A 499 10.97 10.15 31.94
N ARG A 500 11.20 11.43 32.21
CA ARG A 500 11.44 12.46 31.19
C ARG A 500 12.95 12.57 30.98
N VAL A 501 13.42 12.20 29.79
CA VAL A 501 14.83 12.22 29.42
C VAL A 501 15.13 13.48 28.62
N PHE A 502 16.11 14.24 29.07
CA PHE A 502 16.39 15.57 28.56
C PHE A 502 17.15 15.54 27.23
N SER A 503 16.84 16.50 26.35
CA SER A 503 17.52 16.69 25.06
C SER A 503 17.54 15.40 24.23
N ALA A 504 16.42 14.67 24.22
CA ALA A 504 16.27 13.41 23.52
C ALA A 504 15.01 13.41 22.64
N GLY A 505 15.16 13.03 21.37
CA GLY A 505 14.06 12.74 20.46
C GLY A 505 13.49 11.33 20.67
N HIS A 506 12.90 10.77 19.62
CA HIS A 506 12.17 9.50 19.66
C HIS A 506 13.04 8.30 20.09
N GLN A 507 14.25 8.19 19.52
CA GLN A 507 15.20 7.10 19.79
C GLN A 507 16.07 7.41 21.02
N VAL A 508 15.47 7.43 22.22
CA VAL A 508 16.15 7.89 23.45
C VAL A 508 17.52 7.27 23.69
N PRO A 509 17.74 5.95 23.50
CA PRO A 509 19.06 5.35 23.69
C PRO A 509 20.13 5.90 22.74
N TYR A 510 19.75 6.46 21.59
CA TYR A 510 20.69 7.14 20.70
C TYR A 510 21.06 8.53 21.22
N TYR A 511 20.05 9.33 21.60
CA TYR A 511 20.27 10.71 22.03
C TYR A 511 20.97 10.82 23.38
N GLN A 512 20.60 9.95 24.33
CA GLN A 512 21.07 9.97 25.71
C GLN A 512 21.48 8.55 26.16
N PRO A 513 22.55 7.97 25.55
CA PRO A 513 22.88 6.56 25.73
C PRO A 513 23.21 6.16 27.17
N GLU A 514 23.98 6.98 27.89
CA GLU A 514 24.30 6.73 29.30
C GLU A 514 23.04 6.74 30.17
N THR A 515 22.20 7.76 30.03
CA THR A 515 20.96 7.93 30.80
C THR A 515 19.99 6.80 30.51
N ALA A 516 19.78 6.46 29.24
CA ALA A 516 18.92 5.36 28.82
C ALA A 516 19.41 4.01 29.39
N PHE A 517 20.71 3.75 29.31
CA PHE A 517 21.32 2.55 29.91
C PHE A 517 21.15 2.52 31.44
N ALA A 518 21.32 3.65 32.12
CA ALA A 518 21.13 3.73 33.57
C ALA A 518 19.68 3.40 33.97
N ILE A 519 18.68 3.99 33.28
CA ILE A 519 17.26 3.69 33.50
C ILE A 519 16.97 2.21 33.25
N PHE A 520 17.42 1.68 32.11
CA PHE A 520 17.24 0.28 31.75
C PHE A 520 17.84 -0.65 32.81
N ASN A 521 19.13 -0.50 33.11
CA ASN A 521 19.84 -1.38 34.02
C ASN A 521 19.26 -1.35 35.45
N ARG A 522 18.89 -0.16 35.95
CA ARG A 522 18.27 0.01 37.27
C ARG A 522 16.90 -0.67 37.35
N THR A 523 16.08 -0.49 36.32
CA THR A 523 14.77 -1.14 36.21
C THR A 523 14.90 -2.66 36.18
N MET A 524 15.80 -3.18 35.34
CA MET A 524 16.05 -4.62 35.20
C MET A 524 16.58 -5.21 36.52
N SER A 525 17.43 -4.47 37.23
CA SER A 525 18.02 -4.88 38.52
C SER A 525 17.05 -4.74 39.71
N GLY A 526 15.90 -4.09 39.54
CA GLY A 526 14.92 -3.88 40.61
C GLY A 526 15.37 -2.87 41.68
N VAL A 527 16.11 -1.84 41.27
CA VAL A 527 16.47 -0.69 42.10
C VAL A 527 15.78 0.58 41.59
N ASP A 528 15.76 1.63 42.42
CA ASP A 528 15.19 2.92 42.04
C ASP A 528 15.91 3.52 40.82
N VAL A 529 15.16 4.19 39.95
CA VAL A 529 15.67 4.73 38.69
C VAL A 529 16.50 5.99 38.92
N ALA A 530 16.24 6.73 40.00
CA ALA A 530 16.88 8.01 40.27
C ALA A 530 18.39 7.85 40.56
N THR A 531 18.75 7.01 41.54
CA THR A 531 20.13 6.80 42.00
C THR A 531 20.62 5.38 41.71
N GLY A 532 19.73 4.38 41.77
CA GLY A 532 20.09 2.97 41.62
C GLY A 532 20.60 2.32 42.90
N GLU A 533 20.26 2.87 44.06
CA GLU A 533 20.79 2.45 45.36
C GLU A 533 19.78 1.68 46.21
N THR A 534 18.47 1.91 45.98
CA THR A 534 17.40 1.39 46.83
C THR A 534 16.56 0.36 46.08
N LEU A 535 16.34 -0.82 46.67
CA LEU A 535 15.50 -1.87 46.07
C LEU A 535 14.02 -1.45 45.98
N THR A 536 13.38 -1.68 44.83
CA THR A 536 11.97 -1.30 44.61
C THR A 536 11.00 -2.01 45.56
N THR A 537 11.36 -3.22 46.03
CA THR A 537 10.59 -4.02 47.00
C THR A 537 10.50 -3.38 48.39
N SER A 538 11.26 -2.33 48.67
CA SER A 538 11.21 -1.59 49.93
C SER A 538 10.12 -0.50 50.00
N GLY A 539 9.23 -0.43 49.00
CA GLY A 539 8.15 0.57 48.96
C GLY A 539 8.64 1.96 48.59
N ILE A 540 9.55 2.04 47.61
CA ILE A 540 10.21 3.29 47.23
C ILE A 540 9.20 4.32 46.71
N SER A 541 9.40 5.58 47.07
CA SER A 541 8.67 6.74 46.54
C SER A 541 9.67 7.85 46.27
N THR A 542 9.70 8.37 45.05
CA THR A 542 10.53 9.53 44.73
C THR A 542 9.94 10.80 45.34
N ASN A 543 10.82 11.68 45.82
CA ASN A 543 10.46 12.95 46.43
C ASN A 543 10.90 14.11 45.52
N GLY A 544 10.12 15.20 45.50
CA GLY A 544 10.44 16.40 44.71
C GLY A 544 9.19 17.13 44.22
N PRO A 545 9.31 18.03 43.23
CA PRO A 545 8.17 18.76 42.68
C PRO A 545 7.18 17.81 41.99
N GLN A 546 5.90 18.19 42.00
CA GLN A 546 4.84 17.39 41.36
C GLN A 546 4.83 17.52 39.84
N SER A 547 5.39 18.61 39.30
CA SER A 547 5.55 18.81 37.86
C SER A 547 6.99 19.23 37.55
N VAL A 548 7.47 18.80 36.39
CA VAL A 548 8.75 19.19 35.82
C VAL A 548 8.57 19.96 34.51
N PHE A 549 7.36 20.40 34.18
CA PHE A 549 7.10 21.11 32.91
C PHE A 549 7.96 22.37 32.77
N ASP A 550 8.16 23.12 33.85
CA ASP A 550 8.99 24.35 33.82
C ASP A 550 10.50 24.08 33.71
N VAL A 551 10.94 22.81 33.78
CA VAL A 551 12.33 22.44 33.56
C VAL A 551 12.64 22.53 32.07
N LYS A 552 13.33 23.61 31.69
CA LYS A 552 13.82 23.85 30.33
C LYS A 552 15.24 23.34 30.18
N VAL A 553 15.51 22.72 29.04
CA VAL A 553 16.83 22.21 28.70
C VAL A 553 17.32 22.85 27.39
N PRO A 554 18.64 22.99 27.20
CA PRO A 554 19.17 23.50 25.95
C PRO A 554 18.73 22.63 24.76
N VAL A 555 18.47 23.28 23.63
CA VAL A 555 18.23 22.59 22.36
C VAL A 555 19.48 21.79 21.98
N PHE A 556 19.30 20.53 21.64
CA PHE A 556 20.38 19.69 21.13
C PHE A 556 20.95 20.30 19.85
N SER A 557 22.27 20.35 19.72
CA SER A 557 22.93 20.87 18.51
C SER A 557 23.04 19.76 17.47
N HIS A 558 22.11 19.71 16.52
CA HIS A 558 22.14 18.71 15.45
C HIS A 558 23.35 18.90 14.52
N PRO A 559 23.95 17.81 14.03
CA PRO A 559 24.90 17.89 12.93
C PRO A 559 24.22 18.44 11.66
N PRO A 560 24.97 19.07 10.74
CA PRO A 560 24.41 19.50 9.47
C PRO A 560 23.82 18.29 8.72
N PRO A 561 22.65 18.44 8.08
CA PRO A 561 21.99 17.32 7.41
C PRO A 561 22.87 16.79 6.27
N GLN A 562 23.13 15.49 6.30
CA GLN A 562 23.85 14.76 5.25
C GLN A 562 22.83 14.00 4.40
N CYS A 563 22.77 14.27 3.10
CA CYS A 563 21.92 13.51 2.19
C CYS A 563 22.52 12.11 1.99
N TYR A 564 21.83 11.11 2.55
CA TYR A 564 22.25 9.72 2.60
C TYR A 564 21.39 8.88 1.65
N PHE A 565 22.06 8.12 0.79
CA PHE A 565 21.44 7.45 -0.35
C PHE A 565 20.36 6.42 0.02
N TRP A 566 20.51 5.72 1.13
CA TRP A 566 19.55 4.69 1.57
C TRP A 566 18.37 5.26 2.38
N ASP A 567 18.32 6.59 2.58
CA ASP A 567 17.22 7.26 3.26
C ASP A 567 17.04 8.67 2.69
N GLN A 568 16.75 8.75 1.39
CA GLN A 568 16.66 10.03 0.70
C GLN A 568 15.45 10.84 1.14
N LEU A 569 14.38 10.18 1.57
CA LEU A 569 13.15 10.85 1.99
C LEU A 569 13.40 11.78 3.17
N GLU A 570 14.04 11.27 4.23
CA GLU A 570 14.27 12.03 5.47
C GLU A 570 15.51 12.93 5.38
N THR A 571 16.56 12.47 4.67
CA THR A 571 17.88 13.09 4.76
C THR A 571 18.24 14.05 3.61
N CYS A 572 17.50 14.03 2.49
CA CYS A 572 17.84 14.80 1.29
C CYS A 572 16.80 15.90 0.95
N THR A 573 17.31 17.06 0.51
CA THR A 573 16.50 18.13 -0.10
C THR A 573 15.99 17.74 -1.49
N ALA A 574 14.95 18.42 -1.99
CA ALA A 574 14.43 18.22 -3.35
C ALA A 574 15.51 18.38 -4.43
N SER A 575 16.39 19.38 -4.32
CA SER A 575 17.50 19.57 -5.25
C SER A 575 18.54 18.47 -5.19
N GLN A 576 18.83 17.92 -4.00
CA GLN A 576 19.76 16.80 -3.86
C GLN A 576 19.19 15.52 -4.48
N LYS A 577 17.91 15.26 -4.27
CA LYS A 577 17.17 14.16 -4.91
C LYS A 577 17.26 14.27 -6.43
N GLU A 578 16.99 15.44 -7.01
CA GLU A 578 17.12 15.68 -8.46
C GLU A 578 18.56 15.45 -8.96
N MET A 579 19.58 15.89 -8.21
CA MET A 579 20.98 15.69 -8.56
C MET A 579 21.39 14.21 -8.58
N ILE A 580 20.84 13.41 -7.65
CA ILE A 580 21.01 11.95 -7.61
C ILE A 580 20.33 11.32 -8.84
N CYS A 581 19.08 11.68 -9.13
CA CYS A 581 18.33 11.15 -10.27
C CYS A 581 18.98 11.41 -11.63
N ASN A 582 19.57 12.60 -11.80
CA ASN A 582 20.19 13.00 -13.05
C ASN A 582 21.64 12.49 -13.18
N ASP A 583 22.10 11.59 -12.30
CA ASP A 583 23.46 11.06 -12.21
C ASP A 583 24.55 12.16 -12.17
N THR A 584 24.20 13.32 -11.59
CA THR A 584 25.15 14.44 -11.40
C THR A 584 25.76 14.45 -10.02
N ALA A 585 25.13 13.82 -9.03
CA ALA A 585 25.62 13.72 -7.67
C ALA A 585 26.95 12.93 -7.60
N ILE A 586 27.84 13.39 -6.74
CA ILE A 586 29.06 12.66 -6.37
C ILE A 586 28.79 12.05 -5.00
N LEU A 587 28.64 10.73 -4.98
CA LEU A 587 28.46 9.96 -3.75
C LEU A 587 29.80 9.43 -3.26
N LYS A 588 30.06 9.57 -1.97
CA LYS A 588 31.15 8.90 -1.25
C LYS A 588 30.54 8.23 -0.03
N ASP A 589 30.74 6.91 0.09
CA ASP A 589 30.22 6.13 1.21
C ASP A 589 28.69 6.32 1.41
N TYR A 590 27.95 6.32 0.29
CA TYR A 590 26.50 6.60 0.23
C TYR A 590 26.07 8.02 0.62
N ILE A 591 26.99 8.91 0.96
CA ILE A 591 26.73 10.31 1.29
C ILE A 591 27.00 11.19 0.06
N MET A 592 26.09 12.12 -0.23
CA MET A 592 26.32 13.12 -1.28
C MET A 592 27.35 14.17 -0.84
N VAL A 593 28.54 14.13 -1.44
CA VAL A 593 29.67 15.04 -1.12
C VAL A 593 29.88 16.14 -2.16
N GLY A 594 29.14 16.11 -3.27
CA GLY A 594 29.21 17.14 -4.30
C GLY A 594 28.34 16.81 -5.51
N TYR A 595 28.49 17.59 -6.58
CA TYR A 595 27.83 17.36 -7.85
C TYR A 595 28.72 17.82 -9.00
N ARG A 596 28.57 17.20 -10.17
CA ARG A 596 29.24 17.61 -11.41
C ARG A 596 28.42 18.71 -12.06
N ARG A 597 29.05 19.87 -12.32
CA ARG A 597 28.46 20.86 -13.23
C ARG A 597 28.55 20.29 -14.64
N LYS A 598 27.40 20.10 -15.30
CA LYS A 598 27.38 20.06 -16.76
C LYS A 598 27.83 21.46 -17.20
N CYS A 599 28.89 21.56 -18.00
CA CYS A 599 29.27 22.83 -18.61
C CYS A 599 28.15 23.28 -19.55
N ASP A 600 27.22 24.06 -19.03
CA ASP A 600 26.34 24.93 -19.78
C ASP A 600 27.20 26.06 -20.34
N GLY A 601 27.82 25.79 -21.50
CA GLY A 601 28.56 26.79 -22.23
C GLY A 601 27.71 28.05 -22.35
N TYR A 602 28.14 29.13 -21.69
CA TYR A 602 27.61 30.46 -21.89
C TYR A 602 27.65 30.76 -23.39
N GLN A 603 26.47 30.77 -24.03
CA GLN A 603 26.30 31.42 -25.32
C GLN A 603 25.30 32.56 -25.14
N HIS A 604 25.82 33.76 -25.39
CA HIS A 604 25.05 34.97 -25.61
C HIS A 604 23.95 34.74 -26.67
N PRO A 605 22.83 35.48 -26.59
CA PRO A 605 21.71 35.32 -27.51
C PRO A 605 22.11 35.83 -28.90
N SER A 606 22.50 34.91 -29.79
CA SER A 606 22.67 35.22 -31.21
C SER A 606 21.47 34.73 -32.01
N ASN A 607 20.72 35.71 -32.51
CA ASN A 607 19.80 35.59 -33.63
C ASN A 607 20.35 34.71 -34.75
N THR A 608 19.68 33.61 -35.06
CA THR A 608 19.58 33.09 -36.43
C THR A 608 18.30 32.29 -36.58
N LYS A 609 17.32 32.92 -37.24
CA LYS A 609 16.26 32.22 -37.96
C LYS A 609 16.87 31.61 -39.21
N SER A 610 16.54 30.35 -39.50
CA SER A 610 16.49 29.83 -40.87
C SER A 610 15.21 29.03 -41.09
N PRO A 611 14.66 29.06 -42.31
CA PRO A 611 13.25 28.79 -42.57
C PRO A 611 13.00 27.47 -43.31
N GLY A 612 11.76 26.99 -43.22
CA GLY A 612 11.15 26.17 -44.26
C GLY A 612 10.91 24.70 -43.92
N ASN A 613 9.73 24.41 -43.36
CA ASN A 613 8.74 23.68 -44.14
C ASN A 613 7.33 23.94 -43.58
N ASP A 614 6.57 24.72 -44.33
CA ASP A 614 5.16 25.03 -44.08
C ASP A 614 4.28 23.80 -44.24
N SER A 615 3.33 23.61 -43.30
CA SER A 615 1.90 23.30 -43.52
C SER A 615 1.24 22.72 -42.26
N LEU A 616 1.01 23.53 -41.22
CA LEU A 616 0.04 23.27 -40.13
C LEU A 616 -0.42 24.61 -39.54
N THR A 617 -0.93 25.48 -40.41
CA THR A 617 -1.45 26.79 -40.03
C THR A 617 -2.80 26.67 -39.31
N SER A 618 -2.80 27.05 -38.02
CA SER A 618 -3.92 27.57 -37.22
C SER A 618 -4.96 26.59 -36.60
N LEU A 619 -4.53 25.69 -35.70
CA LEU A 619 -5.38 25.12 -34.63
C LEU A 619 -5.27 25.91 -33.31
N HIS A 620 -5.00 27.21 -33.40
CA HIS A 620 -4.88 28.12 -32.25
C HIS A 620 -5.99 29.16 -32.36
N PRO A 621 -6.86 29.32 -31.34
CA PRO A 621 -7.78 30.44 -31.27
C PRO A 621 -6.99 31.77 -31.32
N GLY A 622 -7.51 32.82 -31.97
CA GLY A 622 -6.82 34.12 -32.07
C GLY A 622 -6.45 34.70 -30.69
N THR A 623 -5.49 35.62 -30.61
CA THR A 623 -4.94 36.13 -29.33
C THR A 623 -5.97 36.70 -28.34
N ASN A 624 -7.16 37.09 -28.82
CA ASN A 624 -8.27 37.62 -28.01
C ASN A 624 -9.27 36.54 -27.54
N ALA A 625 -9.00 35.26 -27.81
CA ALA A 625 -9.89 34.13 -27.54
C ALA A 625 -9.89 33.62 -26.09
N PHE A 626 -8.92 34.08 -25.28
CA PHE A 626 -8.75 33.70 -23.88
C PHE A 626 -8.81 34.96 -23.01
N THR A 627 -9.57 34.90 -21.93
CA THR A 627 -9.79 36.04 -21.01
C THR A 627 -8.75 36.09 -19.88
N SER A 628 -8.03 34.99 -19.65
CA SER A 628 -7.05 34.88 -18.57
C SER A 628 -5.86 33.97 -18.92
N ARG A 629 -4.75 34.13 -18.19
CA ARG A 629 -3.56 33.27 -18.32
C ARG A 629 -3.85 31.79 -17.99
N PRO A 630 -4.64 31.44 -16.95
CA PRO A 630 -5.05 30.06 -16.68
C PRO A 630 -5.79 29.40 -17.85
N GLU A 631 -6.73 30.09 -18.50
CA GLU A 631 -7.46 29.55 -19.66
C GLU A 631 -6.52 29.16 -20.80
N ARG A 632 -5.57 30.04 -21.13
CA ARG A 632 -4.56 29.76 -22.16
C ARG A 632 -3.67 28.58 -21.77
N ARG A 633 -3.19 28.53 -20.52
CA ARG A 633 -2.36 27.43 -20.01
C ARG A 633 -3.10 26.09 -20.13
N SER A 634 -4.33 25.98 -19.64
CA SER A 634 -5.07 24.72 -19.65
C SER A 634 -5.45 24.28 -21.07
N PHE A 635 -5.75 25.22 -21.98
CA PHE A 635 -5.94 24.90 -23.40
C PHE A 635 -4.66 24.38 -24.06
N ASP A 636 -3.52 25.05 -23.83
CA ASP A 636 -2.22 24.63 -24.34
C ASP A 636 -1.80 23.27 -23.75
N PHE A 637 -2.09 23.02 -22.46
CA PHE A 637 -1.88 21.74 -21.80
C PHE A 637 -2.73 20.63 -22.43
N PHE A 638 -4.01 20.89 -22.70
CA PHE A 638 -4.84 19.92 -23.40
C PHE A 638 -4.25 19.57 -24.78
N ARG A 639 -3.84 20.58 -25.56
CA ARG A 639 -3.26 20.32 -26.89
C ARG A 639 -1.96 19.54 -26.82
N ALA A 640 -1.09 19.88 -25.87
CA ALA A 640 0.25 19.30 -25.76
C ALA A 640 0.26 17.93 -25.09
N VAL A 641 -0.61 17.70 -24.10
CA VAL A 641 -0.58 16.55 -23.19
C VAL A 641 -1.91 15.79 -23.22
N ALA A 642 -3.00 16.37 -22.69
CA ALA A 642 -4.24 15.61 -22.45
C ALA A 642 -4.84 15.00 -23.74
N GLY A 643 -4.83 15.72 -24.85
CA GLY A 643 -5.34 15.23 -26.14
C GLY A 643 -4.50 14.09 -26.71
N GLN A 644 -3.19 14.08 -26.47
CA GLN A 644 -2.33 12.95 -26.84
C GLN A 644 -2.60 11.74 -25.94
N GLY A 645 -2.70 11.96 -24.62
CA GLY A 645 -2.99 10.92 -23.64
C GLY A 645 -4.34 10.25 -23.89
N LEU A 646 -5.42 11.03 -24.00
CA LEU A 646 -6.77 10.52 -24.27
C LEU A 646 -6.85 9.76 -25.60
N GLY A 647 -6.13 10.21 -26.63
CA GLY A 647 -6.05 9.52 -27.91
C GLY A 647 -5.25 8.21 -27.88
N ALA A 648 -4.25 8.13 -26.99
CA ALA A 648 -3.21 7.09 -26.88
C ALA A 648 -2.91 6.42 -28.23
N TYR A 649 -3.24 5.13 -28.40
CA TYR A 649 -2.88 4.34 -29.58
C TYR A 649 -3.87 4.43 -30.75
N PHE A 650 -5.15 4.74 -30.48
CA PHE A 650 -6.24 4.44 -31.45
C PHE A 650 -6.98 5.67 -31.97
N ASN A 651 -7.11 6.73 -31.16
CA ASN A 651 -8.02 7.85 -31.42
C ASN A 651 -7.34 9.23 -31.37
N ARG A 652 -6.02 9.31 -31.60
CA ARG A 652 -5.28 10.60 -31.60
C ARG A 652 -5.92 11.68 -32.49
N PRO A 653 -6.34 11.42 -33.74
CA PRO A 653 -6.89 12.48 -34.60
C PRO A 653 -8.16 13.13 -34.06
N PHE A 654 -9.04 12.36 -33.40
CA PHE A 654 -10.27 12.87 -32.80
C PHE A 654 -9.95 13.96 -31.75
N TRP A 655 -9.05 13.66 -30.81
CA TRP A 655 -8.68 14.56 -29.72
C TRP A 655 -7.77 15.72 -30.15
N THR A 656 -6.81 15.44 -31.03
CA THR A 656 -5.74 16.40 -31.39
C THR A 656 -6.07 17.24 -32.62
N GLN A 657 -7.14 16.93 -33.36
CA GLN A 657 -7.54 17.68 -34.54
C GLN A 657 -9.02 18.08 -34.50
N GLU A 658 -9.93 17.13 -34.43
CA GLU A 658 -11.37 17.42 -34.55
C GLU A 658 -11.90 18.22 -33.34
N VAL A 659 -11.61 17.77 -32.12
CA VAL A 659 -11.99 18.48 -30.89
C VAL A 659 -11.36 19.88 -30.84
N LEU A 660 -10.11 20.04 -31.29
CA LEU A 660 -9.46 21.34 -31.34
C LEU A 660 -10.05 22.26 -32.42
N ARG A 661 -10.42 21.74 -33.60
CA ARG A 661 -11.18 22.50 -34.62
C ARG A 661 -12.52 22.96 -34.05
N ALA A 662 -13.23 22.07 -33.35
CA ALA A 662 -14.47 22.42 -32.67
C ALA A 662 -14.29 23.50 -31.60
N ALA A 663 -13.18 23.48 -30.85
CA ALA A 663 -12.86 24.52 -29.88
C ALA A 663 -12.46 25.87 -30.51
N THR A 664 -11.93 25.86 -31.74
CA THR A 664 -11.73 27.11 -32.49
C THR A 664 -13.06 27.70 -32.97
N HIS A 665 -13.99 26.85 -33.40
CA HIS A 665 -15.29 27.22 -33.98
C HIS A 665 -16.34 27.58 -32.93
N TYR A 666 -16.50 26.79 -31.86
CA TYR A 666 -17.50 26.98 -30.82
C TYR A 666 -16.87 27.46 -29.49
N PRO A 667 -17.26 28.64 -28.97
CA PRO A 667 -16.81 29.10 -27.66
C PRO A 667 -17.17 28.15 -26.52
N SER A 668 -18.34 27.49 -26.58
CA SER A 668 -18.76 26.49 -25.60
C SER A 668 -17.81 25.29 -25.55
N ILE A 669 -17.45 24.74 -26.71
CA ILE A 669 -16.49 23.62 -26.81
C ILE A 669 -15.09 24.07 -26.37
N ARG A 670 -14.70 25.31 -26.62
CA ARG A 670 -13.43 25.87 -26.12
C ARG A 670 -13.35 25.82 -24.60
N HIS A 671 -14.39 26.28 -23.90
CA HIS A 671 -14.45 26.23 -22.44
C HIS A 671 -14.44 24.78 -21.91
N LEU A 672 -15.05 23.82 -22.62
CA LEU A 672 -14.97 22.41 -22.26
C LEU A 672 -13.57 21.81 -22.48
N VAL A 673 -12.87 22.21 -23.53
CA VAL A 673 -11.47 21.80 -23.76
C VAL A 673 -10.55 22.37 -22.67
N ILE A 674 -10.77 23.62 -22.25
CA ILE A 674 -10.06 24.22 -21.11
C ILE A 674 -10.36 23.46 -19.82
N ALA A 675 -11.63 23.19 -19.54
CA ALA A 675 -12.06 22.43 -18.35
C ALA A 675 -11.44 21.02 -18.32
N LEU A 676 -11.46 20.31 -19.45
CA LEU A 676 -10.86 18.99 -19.57
C LEU A 676 -9.33 19.03 -19.44
N GLY A 677 -8.67 20.05 -20.00
CA GLY A 677 -7.23 20.27 -19.81
C GLY A 677 -6.87 20.44 -18.33
N SER A 678 -7.64 21.26 -17.60
CA SER A 678 -7.43 21.45 -16.16
C SER A 678 -7.78 20.21 -15.34
N ALA A 679 -8.86 19.49 -15.67
CA ALA A 679 -9.23 18.25 -15.00
C ALA A 679 -8.16 17.16 -15.16
N TYR A 680 -7.59 17.04 -16.36
CA TYR A 680 -6.50 16.11 -16.66
C TYR A 680 -5.22 16.47 -15.92
N GLU A 681 -4.83 17.75 -15.91
CA GLU A 681 -3.65 18.24 -15.18
C GLU A 681 -3.78 17.99 -13.68
N ASN A 682 -4.97 18.19 -13.10
CA ASN A 682 -5.21 17.88 -11.69
C ASN A 682 -5.14 16.38 -11.40
N PHE A 683 -5.63 15.55 -12.33
CA PHE A 683 -5.58 14.09 -12.21
C PHE A 683 -4.13 13.57 -12.28
N GLU A 684 -3.29 14.08 -13.19
CA GLU A 684 -1.88 13.69 -13.27
C GLU A 684 -1.07 14.12 -12.03
N ASN A 685 -1.47 15.20 -11.37
CA ASN A 685 -0.77 15.72 -10.19
C ASN A 685 -1.46 15.36 -8.87
N GLU A 686 -2.40 14.40 -8.85
CA GLU A 686 -3.22 14.10 -7.66
C GLU A 686 -2.36 13.68 -6.45
N GLU A 687 -1.24 12.98 -6.68
CA GLU A 687 -0.32 12.52 -5.63
C GLU A 687 0.69 13.60 -5.17
N THR A 688 0.91 14.65 -5.98
CA THR A 688 1.97 15.65 -5.74
C THR A 688 1.43 17.06 -5.41
N ALA A 689 0.18 17.36 -5.75
CA ALA A 689 -0.44 18.66 -5.55
C ALA A 689 -1.06 18.80 -4.14
N SER A 690 -0.94 20.00 -3.55
CA SER A 690 -1.56 20.30 -2.26
C SER A 690 -3.10 20.27 -2.34
N ALA A 691 -3.78 20.07 -1.20
CA ALA A 691 -5.24 20.07 -1.15
C ALA A 691 -5.85 21.40 -1.66
N ASP A 692 -5.16 22.52 -1.41
CA ASP A 692 -5.55 23.85 -1.90
C ASP A 692 -5.38 23.96 -3.41
N ASP A 693 -4.26 23.51 -3.97
CA ASP A 693 -4.03 23.51 -5.43
C ASP A 693 -5.07 22.65 -6.14
N GLN A 694 -5.40 21.48 -5.59
CA GLN A 694 -6.45 20.63 -6.12
C GLN A 694 -7.84 21.28 -6.01
N ALA A 695 -8.14 21.98 -4.92
CA ALA A 695 -9.41 22.70 -4.75
C ALA A 695 -9.53 23.85 -5.75
N ILE A 696 -8.46 24.62 -5.95
CA ILE A 696 -8.37 25.69 -6.95
C ILE A 696 -8.58 25.12 -8.35
N GLY A 697 -7.89 24.03 -8.68
CA GLY A 697 -8.03 23.33 -9.95
C GLY A 697 -9.45 22.82 -10.20
N ARG A 698 -10.07 22.14 -9.23
CA ARG A 698 -11.46 21.66 -9.32
C ARG A 698 -12.44 22.82 -9.49
N HIS A 699 -12.25 23.91 -8.76
CA HIS A 699 -13.08 25.11 -8.88
C HIS A 699 -12.96 25.73 -10.27
N PHE A 700 -11.74 25.86 -10.80
CA PHE A 700 -11.50 26.37 -12.14
C PHE A 700 -12.14 25.48 -13.23
N THR A 701 -11.97 24.15 -13.16
CA THR A 701 -12.66 23.20 -14.05
C THR A 701 -14.17 23.42 -14.04
N LEU A 702 -14.78 23.53 -12.86
CA LEU A 702 -16.23 23.75 -12.72
C LEU A 702 -16.67 25.11 -13.28
N GLN A 703 -15.90 26.17 -13.06
CA GLN A 703 -16.19 27.49 -13.63
C GLN A 703 -16.23 27.45 -15.16
N GLN A 704 -15.26 26.78 -15.77
CA GLN A 704 -15.14 26.66 -17.23
C GLN A 704 -16.26 25.76 -17.79
N ALA A 705 -16.58 24.66 -17.13
CA ALA A 705 -17.72 23.80 -17.48
C ALA A 705 -19.06 24.57 -17.41
N ASN A 706 -19.29 25.34 -16.34
CA ASN A 706 -20.49 26.17 -16.20
C ASN A 706 -20.58 27.27 -17.27
N GLN A 707 -19.46 27.87 -17.64
CA GLN A 707 -19.41 28.85 -18.73
C GLN A 707 -19.81 28.22 -20.07
N ALA A 708 -19.34 27.01 -20.36
CA ALA A 708 -19.77 26.27 -21.54
C ALA A 708 -21.28 26.00 -21.53
N ILE A 709 -21.86 25.59 -20.39
CA ILE A 709 -23.31 25.36 -20.25
C ILE A 709 -24.12 26.62 -20.55
N ARG A 710 -23.68 27.79 -20.04
CA ARG A 710 -24.33 29.08 -20.33
C ARG A 710 -24.34 29.38 -21.83
N LEU A 711 -23.16 29.32 -22.45
CA LEU A 711 -23.02 29.60 -23.89
C LEU A 711 -23.83 28.62 -24.76
N MET A 712 -23.87 27.34 -24.39
CA MET A 712 -24.71 26.36 -25.06
C MET A 712 -26.20 26.69 -24.92
N ARG A 713 -26.66 27.05 -23.71
CA ARG A 713 -28.06 27.41 -23.48
C ARG A 713 -28.48 28.59 -24.35
N ASP A 714 -27.68 29.65 -24.38
CA ASP A 714 -27.98 30.85 -25.15
C ASP A 714 -28.02 30.54 -26.66
N HIS A 715 -27.06 29.74 -27.14
CA HIS A 715 -27.00 29.27 -28.53
C HIS A 715 -28.23 28.42 -28.90
N PHE A 716 -28.61 27.44 -28.07
CA PHE A 716 -29.72 26.52 -28.39
C PHE A 716 -31.11 27.13 -28.17
N GLN A 717 -31.27 28.06 -27.23
CA GLN A 717 -32.54 28.82 -27.10
C GLN A 717 -32.84 29.60 -28.38
N SER A 718 -31.82 30.20 -29.00
CA SER A 718 -31.97 30.91 -30.28
C SER A 718 -32.26 29.96 -31.45
N ALA A 719 -31.66 28.77 -31.46
CA ALA A 719 -31.81 27.78 -32.53
C ALA A 719 -33.14 27.01 -32.48
N MET A 720 -33.65 26.66 -31.29
CA MET A 720 -34.94 25.97 -31.12
C MET A 720 -36.13 26.83 -31.58
N ALA A 721 -35.99 28.16 -31.58
CA ALA A 721 -37.00 29.08 -32.11
C ALA A 721 -37.10 29.07 -33.65
N GLN A 722 -36.14 28.45 -34.36
CA GLN A 722 -36.02 28.50 -35.83
C GLN A 722 -36.39 27.18 -36.52
N GLY A 723 -36.81 26.13 -35.80
CA GLY A 723 -37.24 24.85 -36.37
C GLY A 723 -36.44 23.64 -35.85
N PRO A 724 -36.44 22.50 -36.58
CA PRO A 724 -35.71 21.29 -36.20
C PRO A 724 -34.21 21.55 -36.03
N MET A 725 -33.60 20.91 -35.04
CA MET A 725 -32.18 21.11 -34.70
C MET A 725 -31.26 20.77 -35.88
N SER A 726 -30.43 21.74 -36.30
CA SER A 726 -29.50 21.55 -37.41
C SER A 726 -28.45 20.47 -37.10
N ALA A 727 -27.90 19.83 -38.15
CA ALA A 727 -26.83 18.85 -38.00
C ALA A 727 -25.57 19.44 -37.32
N GLU A 728 -25.33 20.75 -37.50
CA GLU A 728 -24.26 21.50 -36.84
C GLU A 728 -24.47 21.58 -35.32
N ASN A 729 -25.68 21.95 -34.90
CA ASN A 729 -26.04 22.02 -33.47
C ASN A 729 -25.99 20.64 -32.80
N THR A 730 -26.46 19.60 -33.50
CA THR A 730 -26.37 18.21 -33.03
C THR A 730 -24.91 17.77 -32.85
N SER A 731 -24.02 18.11 -33.78
CA SER A 731 -22.57 17.85 -33.65
C SER A 731 -21.99 18.56 -32.43
N CYS A 732 -22.34 19.82 -32.18
CA CYS A 732 -21.89 20.56 -31.00
C CYS A 732 -22.35 19.90 -29.68
N ILE A 733 -23.62 19.48 -29.59
CA ILE A 733 -24.17 18.85 -28.37
C ILE A 733 -23.48 17.52 -28.09
N MET A 734 -23.35 16.65 -29.10
CA MET A 734 -22.67 15.36 -28.92
C MET A 734 -21.20 15.55 -28.53
N THR A 735 -20.50 16.51 -29.14
CA THR A 735 -19.13 16.87 -28.75
C THR A 735 -19.07 17.27 -27.27
N ALA A 736 -19.97 18.15 -26.84
CA ALA A 736 -20.04 18.59 -25.46
C ALA A 736 -20.34 17.44 -24.48
N SER A 737 -21.29 16.56 -24.82
CA SER A 737 -21.62 15.38 -24.02
C SER A 737 -20.40 14.47 -23.80
N ILE A 738 -19.60 14.22 -24.84
CA ILE A 738 -18.36 13.44 -24.72
C ILE A 738 -17.37 14.15 -23.77
N LEU A 739 -17.14 15.45 -23.95
CA LEU A 739 -16.20 16.21 -23.12
C LEU A 739 -16.63 16.23 -21.64
N PHE A 740 -17.93 16.44 -21.36
CA PHE A 740 -18.46 16.36 -20.00
C PHE A 740 -18.29 14.97 -19.38
N THR A 741 -18.50 13.90 -20.16
CA THR A 741 -18.27 12.54 -19.67
C THR A 741 -16.83 12.35 -19.18
N TYR A 742 -15.82 12.80 -19.94
CA TYR A 742 -14.42 12.67 -19.52
C TYR A 742 -14.05 13.59 -18.36
N ILE A 743 -14.59 14.81 -18.31
CA ILE A 743 -14.40 15.72 -17.16
C ILE A 743 -14.94 15.05 -15.89
N ALA A 744 -16.20 14.60 -15.93
CA ALA A 744 -16.84 13.94 -14.80
C ALA A 744 -16.14 12.63 -14.42
N SER A 745 -15.70 11.83 -15.40
CA SER A 745 -14.94 10.59 -15.14
C SER A 745 -13.62 10.88 -14.43
N LEU A 746 -12.81 11.83 -14.92
CA LEU A 746 -11.53 12.20 -14.29
C LEU A 746 -11.69 12.74 -12.86
N GLN A 747 -12.81 13.42 -12.57
CA GLN A 747 -13.13 13.92 -11.23
C GLN A 747 -13.77 12.86 -10.32
N GLY A 748 -14.01 11.63 -10.81
CA GLY A 748 -14.64 10.55 -10.05
C GLY A 748 -16.17 10.65 -9.95
N HIS A 749 -16.81 11.55 -10.71
CA HIS A 749 -18.27 11.77 -10.77
C HIS A 749 -18.95 10.84 -11.78
N PHE A 750 -18.78 9.53 -11.62
CA PHE A 750 -19.24 8.52 -12.58
C PHE A 750 -20.75 8.50 -12.85
N ALA A 751 -21.57 8.82 -11.85
CA ALA A 751 -23.02 8.94 -12.04
C ALA A 751 -23.36 10.03 -13.09
N GLN A 752 -22.73 11.19 -12.99
CA GLN A 752 -22.92 12.30 -13.93
C GLN A 752 -22.35 11.94 -15.31
N ALA A 753 -21.19 11.29 -15.36
CA ALA A 753 -20.61 10.79 -16.60
C ALA A 753 -21.57 9.86 -17.36
N ILE A 754 -22.25 8.94 -16.66
CA ILE A 754 -23.28 8.05 -17.25
C ILE A 754 -24.45 8.86 -17.82
N GLU A 755 -24.92 9.89 -17.12
CA GLU A 755 -26.01 10.76 -17.60
C GLU A 755 -25.62 11.57 -18.85
N HIS A 756 -24.36 12.02 -18.94
CA HIS A 756 -23.84 12.69 -20.14
C HIS A 756 -23.79 11.74 -21.35
N VAL A 757 -23.39 10.48 -21.15
CA VAL A 757 -23.46 9.46 -22.21
C VAL A 757 -24.89 9.18 -22.63
N ARG A 758 -25.82 8.97 -21.67
CA ARG A 758 -27.26 8.77 -21.95
C ARG A 758 -27.84 9.91 -22.78
N SER A 759 -27.53 11.15 -22.40
CA SER A 759 -27.99 12.35 -23.10
C SER A 759 -27.42 12.42 -24.52
N GLY A 760 -26.13 12.15 -24.70
CA GLY A 760 -25.49 12.10 -26.02
C GLY A 760 -26.08 11.03 -26.94
N LEU A 761 -26.35 9.83 -26.42
CA LEU A 761 -26.97 8.74 -27.17
C LEU A 761 -28.40 9.07 -27.60
N LYS A 762 -29.19 9.73 -26.74
CA LYS A 762 -30.54 10.19 -27.08
C LYS A 762 -30.51 11.17 -28.25
N VAL A 763 -29.62 12.17 -28.19
CA VAL A 763 -29.44 13.15 -29.28
C VAL A 763 -29.04 12.47 -30.59
N LEU A 764 -28.13 11.47 -30.53
CA LEU A 764 -27.74 10.67 -31.68
C LEU A 764 -28.93 9.89 -32.29
N GLN A 765 -29.75 9.26 -31.44
CA GLN A 765 -30.92 8.49 -31.88
C GLN A 765 -31.97 9.37 -32.57
N ASP A 766 -32.29 10.53 -31.97
CA ASP A 766 -33.25 11.48 -32.52
C ASP A 766 -32.77 11.99 -33.90
N PHE A 767 -31.47 12.25 -34.04
CA PHE A 767 -30.86 12.67 -35.32
C PHE A 767 -30.92 11.58 -36.40
N GLU A 768 -30.61 10.32 -36.05
CA GLU A 768 -30.67 9.18 -36.98
C GLU A 768 -32.12 8.88 -37.43
N ALA A 769 -33.11 9.06 -36.54
CA ALA A 769 -34.53 8.88 -36.86
C ALA A 769 -35.05 9.93 -37.86
N VAL A 770 -34.65 11.20 -37.69
CA VAL A 770 -35.00 12.28 -38.63
C VAL A 770 -34.30 12.08 -39.98
N SER A 771 -33.01 11.71 -39.98
CA SER A 771 -32.23 11.52 -41.21
C SER A 771 -32.70 10.35 -42.07
N SER A 772 -33.18 9.26 -41.45
CA SER A 772 -33.73 8.10 -42.16
C SER A 772 -35.10 8.37 -42.80
N SER A 773 -35.83 9.40 -42.34
CA SER A 773 -37.12 9.82 -42.93
C SER A 773 -36.98 10.71 -44.18
N ILE A 774 -35.78 11.25 -44.47
CA ILE A 774 -35.50 12.24 -45.53
C ILE A 774 -34.90 11.59 -46.80
N HIS A 775 -34.82 10.26 -46.88
CA HIS A 775 -34.17 9.54 -48.00
C HIS A 775 -34.86 9.61 -49.39
N THR A 776 -35.69 10.62 -49.66
CA THR A 776 -36.19 10.98 -50.99
C THR A 776 -35.92 12.45 -51.33
N SER A 777 -34.67 12.90 -51.30
CA SER A 777 -34.19 13.93 -52.23
C SER A 777 -32.67 14.09 -52.17
N SER A 778 -32.07 14.09 -53.35
CA SER A 778 -30.65 14.32 -53.60
C SER A 778 -30.27 15.78 -53.38
N ALA A 779 -29.42 16.05 -52.40
CA ALA A 779 -28.39 17.11 -52.41
C ALA A 779 -27.56 17.01 -51.11
N ALA A 780 -26.52 16.18 -51.11
CA ALA A 780 -25.53 16.19 -50.04
C ALA A 780 -24.73 17.49 -50.13
N SER A 781 -25.20 18.55 -49.45
CA SER A 781 -24.46 19.79 -49.31
C SER A 781 -23.20 19.53 -48.48
N THR A 782 -22.08 20.05 -48.96
CA THR A 782 -20.76 20.15 -48.34
C THR A 782 -20.78 21.01 -47.07
N ALA A 783 -21.53 20.60 -46.03
CA ALA A 783 -21.44 21.21 -44.71
C ALA A 783 -20.16 20.70 -44.01
N THR A 784 -19.22 21.59 -43.76
CA THR A 784 -17.95 21.28 -43.09
C THR A 784 -18.18 21.28 -41.58
N TYR A 785 -18.40 20.12 -40.98
CA TYR A 785 -18.56 20.00 -39.53
C TYR A 785 -17.19 20.01 -38.83
N PRO A 786 -17.01 20.73 -37.70
CA PRO A 786 -15.73 20.74 -36.97
C PRO A 786 -15.33 19.37 -36.40
N VAL A 787 -16.31 18.52 -36.04
CA VAL A 787 -16.13 17.09 -35.67
C VAL A 787 -17.06 16.25 -36.54
N ALA A 788 -16.56 15.15 -37.10
CA ALA A 788 -17.34 14.28 -37.97
C ALA A 788 -18.39 13.49 -37.16
N LEU A 789 -19.65 13.48 -37.64
CA LEU A 789 -20.75 12.74 -36.99
C LEU A 789 -20.45 11.24 -36.83
N ARG A 790 -19.72 10.65 -37.77
CA ARG A 790 -19.25 9.24 -37.70
C ARG A 790 -18.37 9.00 -36.46
N ASP A 791 -17.49 9.94 -36.15
CA ASP A 791 -16.47 9.79 -35.11
C ASP A 791 -17.07 10.11 -33.73
N LEU A 792 -18.02 11.05 -33.66
CA LEU A 792 -18.90 11.26 -32.48
C LEU A 792 -19.75 10.03 -32.17
N ARG A 793 -20.38 9.44 -33.19
CA ARG A 793 -21.15 8.18 -33.06
C ARG A 793 -20.28 7.06 -32.51
N ARG A 794 -19.04 6.91 -33.00
CA ARG A 794 -18.08 5.91 -32.52
C ARG A 794 -17.72 6.12 -31.04
N ALA A 795 -17.38 7.36 -30.66
CA ALA A 795 -17.01 7.68 -29.28
C ALA A 795 -18.15 7.42 -28.28
N LEU A 796 -19.39 7.83 -28.60
CA LEU A 796 -20.56 7.58 -27.75
C LEU A 796 -20.89 6.08 -27.62
N ILE A 797 -20.79 5.33 -28.72
CA ILE A 797 -20.99 3.87 -28.72
C ILE A 797 -19.91 3.16 -27.89
N SER A 798 -18.65 3.61 -27.98
CA SER A 798 -17.55 3.09 -27.16
C SER A 798 -17.81 3.29 -25.66
N LEU A 799 -18.11 4.53 -25.24
CA LEU A 799 -18.43 4.86 -23.86
C LEU A 799 -19.64 4.07 -23.34
N TYR A 800 -20.68 3.93 -24.17
CA TYR A 800 -21.84 3.11 -23.85
C TYR A 800 -21.47 1.64 -23.63
N GLY A 801 -20.64 1.08 -24.50
CA GLY A 801 -20.12 -0.27 -24.37
C GLY A 801 -19.37 -0.50 -23.05
N GLN A 802 -18.52 0.44 -22.66
CA GLN A 802 -17.79 0.40 -21.39
C GLN A 802 -18.74 0.43 -20.19
N ILE A 803 -19.76 1.30 -20.20
CA ILE A 803 -20.81 1.34 -19.16
C ILE A 803 -21.56 0.01 -19.09
N ARG A 804 -21.89 -0.57 -20.25
CA ARG A 804 -22.65 -1.82 -20.34
C ARG A 804 -21.94 -3.03 -19.71
N CYS A 805 -20.61 -2.97 -19.59
CA CYS A 805 -19.83 -3.97 -18.87
C CYS A 805 -19.94 -3.85 -17.33
N MET A 806 -20.41 -2.72 -16.80
CA MET A 806 -20.47 -2.41 -15.37
C MET A 806 -21.89 -2.39 -14.78
N ILE A 807 -22.93 -2.33 -15.63
CA ILE A 807 -24.33 -2.28 -15.20
C ILE A 807 -24.95 -3.68 -15.05
N ASN A 808 -25.94 -3.78 -14.17
CA ASN A 808 -26.61 -5.04 -13.82
C ASN A 808 -27.69 -5.46 -14.85
N ASP A 809 -28.20 -6.68 -14.72
CA ASP A 809 -29.20 -7.23 -15.65
C ASP A 809 -30.52 -6.43 -15.68
N GLU A 810 -30.93 -5.84 -14.56
CA GLU A 810 -32.12 -4.98 -14.46
C GLU A 810 -31.94 -3.67 -15.24
N ALA A 811 -30.79 -3.02 -15.11
CA ALA A 811 -30.45 -1.80 -15.83
C ALA A 811 -30.31 -2.03 -17.34
N LYS A 812 -30.02 -3.28 -17.77
CA LYS A 812 -29.98 -3.65 -19.20
C LYS A 812 -31.37 -3.73 -19.84
N THR A 813 -32.42 -4.07 -19.09
CA THR A 813 -33.80 -4.20 -19.65
C THR A 813 -34.46 -2.86 -19.95
N GLN A 814 -33.95 -1.77 -19.36
CA GLN A 814 -34.51 -0.42 -19.48
C GLN A 814 -34.14 0.30 -20.80
N TRP A 815 -33.39 -0.35 -21.70
CA TRP A 815 -32.92 0.26 -22.96
C TRP A 815 -33.66 -0.31 -24.17
N THR A 816 -34.45 0.53 -24.84
CA THR A 816 -35.41 0.13 -25.88
C THR A 816 -34.84 -0.02 -27.30
N ARG A 817 -33.62 0.46 -27.58
CA ARG A 817 -32.92 0.28 -28.87
C ARG A 817 -31.43 0.02 -28.66
N ASP A 818 -30.95 -1.18 -28.99
CA ASP A 818 -29.55 -1.55 -28.76
C ASP A 818 -28.63 -1.01 -29.87
N LEU A 819 -28.06 0.17 -29.61
CA LEU A 819 -27.14 0.88 -30.52
C LEU A 819 -25.81 0.15 -30.77
N LEU A 820 -25.56 -0.96 -30.06
CA LEU A 820 -24.32 -1.74 -30.15
C LEU A 820 -24.37 -2.81 -31.24
N VAL A 821 -25.56 -3.14 -31.77
CA VAL A 821 -25.69 -4.08 -32.88
C VAL A 821 -25.32 -3.40 -34.18
N SER A 822 -24.35 -3.96 -34.89
CA SER A 822 -23.91 -3.46 -36.19
C SER A 822 -23.61 -4.62 -37.14
N ASP A 823 -23.54 -4.32 -38.44
CA ASP A 823 -23.10 -5.29 -39.44
C ASP A 823 -21.65 -5.70 -39.19
N LEU A 824 -21.42 -7.02 -39.21
CA LEU A 824 -20.10 -7.64 -39.06
C LEU A 824 -19.65 -8.11 -40.44
N GLY A 825 -18.80 -7.32 -41.10
CA GLY A 825 -18.19 -7.68 -42.38
C GLY A 825 -17.00 -8.63 -42.19
N ILE A 826 -16.72 -9.46 -43.19
CA ILE A 826 -15.47 -10.24 -43.26
C ILE A 826 -14.34 -9.31 -43.67
N VAL A 827 -13.23 -9.38 -42.95
CA VAL A 827 -12.03 -8.56 -43.22
C VAL A 827 -10.89 -9.43 -43.72
N THR A 828 -10.14 -8.92 -44.69
CA THR A 828 -8.94 -9.58 -45.24
C THR A 828 -7.63 -8.90 -44.81
N GLY A 829 -7.70 -7.68 -44.27
CA GLY A 829 -6.57 -6.90 -43.78
C GLY A 829 -7.03 -5.54 -43.25
N PHE A 830 -6.15 -4.82 -42.55
CA PHE A 830 -6.39 -3.47 -42.04
C PHE A 830 -5.39 -2.47 -42.64
N CYS A 831 -5.84 -1.26 -42.92
CA CYS A 831 -4.99 -0.18 -43.46
C CYS A 831 -4.25 0.58 -42.35
N SER A 832 -4.78 0.56 -41.13
CA SER A 832 -4.19 1.24 -39.97
C SER A 832 -4.58 0.56 -38.66
N LEU A 833 -3.84 0.86 -37.60
CA LEU A 833 -4.15 0.43 -36.24
C LEU A 833 -5.52 0.95 -35.75
N SER A 834 -5.91 2.18 -36.15
CA SER A 834 -7.21 2.76 -35.81
C SER A 834 -8.37 2.02 -36.50
N ASP A 835 -8.17 1.56 -37.74
CA ASP A 835 -9.15 0.73 -38.46
C ASP A 835 -9.33 -0.63 -37.79
N ALA A 836 -8.22 -1.25 -37.38
CA ALA A 836 -8.23 -2.51 -36.66
C ALA A 836 -8.94 -2.39 -35.30
N HIS A 837 -8.61 -1.36 -34.50
CA HIS A 837 -9.29 -1.06 -33.25
C HIS A 837 -10.80 -0.88 -33.43
N SER A 838 -11.19 -0.07 -34.41
CA SER A 838 -12.60 0.18 -34.70
C SER A 838 -13.36 -1.08 -35.09
N HIS A 839 -12.70 -2.05 -35.73
CA HIS A 839 -13.32 -3.34 -36.05
C HIS A 839 -13.38 -4.28 -34.84
N VAL A 840 -12.29 -4.40 -34.07
CA VAL A 840 -12.23 -5.23 -32.85
C VAL A 840 -13.23 -4.74 -31.81
N GLU A 841 -13.36 -3.43 -31.62
CA GLU A 841 -14.34 -2.83 -30.72
C GLU A 841 -15.77 -3.14 -31.16
N ARG A 842 -16.10 -2.97 -32.45
CA ARG A 842 -17.42 -3.38 -32.97
C ARG A 842 -17.70 -4.87 -32.75
N LEU A 843 -16.71 -5.72 -32.96
CA LEU A 843 -16.84 -7.16 -32.73
C LEU A 843 -17.07 -7.48 -31.24
N PHE A 844 -16.32 -6.83 -30.35
CA PHE A 844 -16.49 -6.93 -28.89
C PHE A 844 -17.89 -6.51 -28.45
N LEU A 845 -18.38 -5.37 -28.95
CA LEU A 845 -19.71 -4.84 -28.62
C LEU A 845 -20.84 -5.73 -29.15
N ASN A 846 -20.68 -6.31 -30.35
CA ASN A 846 -21.63 -7.29 -30.88
C ASN A 846 -21.63 -8.59 -30.06
N MET A 847 -20.47 -9.07 -29.62
CA MET A 847 -20.35 -10.22 -28.71
C MET A 847 -21.04 -9.92 -27.37
N LEU A 848 -20.75 -8.77 -26.77
CA LEU A 848 -21.34 -8.35 -25.49
C LEU A 848 -22.87 -8.33 -25.58
N THR A 849 -23.39 -7.71 -26.64
CA THR A 849 -24.82 -7.62 -26.92
C THR A 849 -25.46 -8.99 -27.12
N PHE A 850 -24.84 -9.83 -27.96
CA PHE A 850 -25.33 -11.17 -28.26
C PHE A 850 -25.46 -12.02 -26.99
N LEU A 851 -24.43 -12.03 -26.15
CA LEU A 851 -24.43 -12.81 -24.91
C LEU A 851 -25.46 -12.27 -23.90
N GLN A 852 -25.45 -10.97 -23.65
CA GLN A 852 -26.36 -10.36 -22.68
C GLN A 852 -27.83 -10.49 -23.09
N ASN A 853 -28.17 -10.29 -24.37
CA ASN A 853 -29.54 -10.46 -24.84
C ASN A 853 -30.00 -11.92 -24.76
N SER A 854 -29.10 -12.87 -25.00
CA SER A 854 -29.43 -14.30 -24.89
C SER A 854 -29.61 -14.76 -23.45
N GLU A 855 -28.95 -14.11 -22.49
CA GLU A 855 -29.15 -14.35 -21.06
C GLU A 855 -30.49 -13.78 -20.56
N VAL A 856 -30.86 -12.57 -21.00
CA VAL A 856 -32.11 -11.90 -20.61
C VAL A 856 -33.32 -12.48 -21.35
N ASN A 857 -33.17 -12.75 -22.64
CA ASN A 857 -34.22 -13.26 -23.55
C ASN A 857 -33.74 -14.55 -24.23
N PRO A 858 -33.69 -15.68 -23.50
CA PRO A 858 -33.27 -16.94 -24.08
C PRO A 858 -34.23 -17.40 -25.19
N PRO A 859 -33.73 -17.99 -26.29
CA PRO A 859 -34.57 -18.52 -27.36
C PRO A 859 -35.50 -19.63 -26.83
N LYS A 860 -36.77 -19.57 -27.23
CA LYS A 860 -37.85 -20.49 -26.81
C LYS A 860 -38.41 -21.30 -27.97
N THR A 861 -38.36 -20.79 -29.20
CA THR A 861 -38.84 -21.50 -30.40
C THR A 861 -37.70 -22.05 -31.26
N PRO A 862 -37.95 -23.08 -32.10
CA PRO A 862 -36.95 -23.58 -33.05
C PRO A 862 -36.38 -22.47 -33.95
N GLU A 863 -37.21 -21.54 -34.41
CA GLU A 863 -36.79 -20.41 -35.26
C GLU A 863 -35.87 -19.46 -34.50
N GLU A 864 -36.15 -19.19 -33.23
CA GLU A 864 -35.30 -18.38 -32.35
C GLU A 864 -33.96 -19.06 -32.06
N HIS A 865 -33.96 -20.39 -31.88
CA HIS A 865 -32.74 -21.18 -31.75
C HIS A 865 -31.88 -21.13 -33.02
N ASP A 866 -32.50 -21.26 -34.19
CA ASP A 866 -31.81 -21.15 -35.48
C ASP A 866 -31.22 -19.75 -35.70
N ALA A 867 -31.97 -18.71 -35.35
CA ALA A 867 -31.50 -17.33 -35.38
C ALA A 867 -30.31 -17.10 -34.43
N PHE A 868 -30.38 -17.61 -33.20
CA PHE A 868 -29.29 -17.58 -32.22
C PHE A 868 -28.02 -18.26 -32.77
N HIS A 869 -28.15 -19.47 -33.30
CA HIS A 869 -27.01 -20.21 -33.86
C HIS A 869 -26.45 -19.56 -35.13
N LYS A 870 -27.32 -18.97 -35.97
CA LYS A 870 -26.91 -18.19 -37.14
C LYS A 870 -26.07 -16.98 -36.71
N ARG A 871 -26.56 -16.17 -35.76
CA ARG A 871 -25.82 -15.00 -35.27
C ARG A 871 -24.51 -15.38 -34.60
N ARG A 872 -24.48 -16.47 -33.83
CA ARG A 872 -23.25 -17.03 -33.24
C ARG A 872 -22.21 -17.35 -34.31
N ARG A 873 -22.63 -18.00 -35.42
CA ARG A 873 -21.73 -18.32 -36.54
C ARG A 873 -21.21 -17.07 -37.24
N GLU A 874 -22.03 -16.04 -37.41
CA GLU A 874 -21.61 -14.76 -37.98
C GLU A 874 -20.48 -14.11 -37.16
N ILE A 875 -20.66 -14.03 -35.83
CA ILE A 875 -19.65 -13.47 -34.92
C ILE A 875 -18.35 -14.29 -34.96
N LEU A 876 -18.44 -15.63 -34.93
CA LEU A 876 -17.27 -16.51 -34.99
C LEU A 876 -16.51 -16.40 -36.32
N ARG A 877 -17.23 -16.24 -37.44
CA ARG A 877 -16.60 -16.00 -38.76
C ARG A 877 -15.89 -14.65 -38.79
N ALA A 878 -16.53 -13.60 -38.28
CA ALA A 878 -15.92 -12.27 -38.18
C ALA A 878 -14.67 -12.30 -37.30
N LEU A 879 -14.74 -12.94 -36.12
CA LEU A 879 -13.60 -13.16 -35.22
C LEU A 879 -12.43 -13.86 -35.92
N SER A 880 -12.70 -14.97 -36.62
CA SER A 880 -11.65 -15.70 -37.35
C SER A 880 -10.99 -14.85 -38.44
N SER A 881 -11.77 -14.09 -39.20
CA SER A 881 -11.23 -13.18 -40.22
C SER A 881 -10.44 -12.02 -39.61
N CYS A 882 -10.91 -11.48 -38.48
CA CYS A 882 -10.27 -10.38 -37.78
C CYS A 882 -8.94 -10.78 -37.13
N ASN A 883 -8.86 -11.96 -36.51
CA ASN A 883 -7.60 -12.52 -36.00
C ASN A 883 -6.53 -12.59 -37.10
N LYS A 884 -6.88 -13.17 -38.26
CA LYS A 884 -5.96 -13.23 -39.42
C LYS A 884 -5.54 -11.85 -39.91
N ALA A 885 -6.47 -10.90 -39.97
CA ALA A 885 -6.17 -9.54 -40.41
C ALA A 885 -5.28 -8.78 -39.39
N VAL A 886 -5.43 -9.02 -38.09
CA VAL A 886 -4.54 -8.46 -37.04
C VAL A 886 -3.16 -9.12 -37.06
N ASP A 887 -3.07 -10.41 -37.34
CA ASP A 887 -1.77 -11.08 -37.52
C ASP A 887 -1.02 -10.49 -38.73
N LEU A 888 -1.69 -10.29 -39.87
CA LEU A 888 -1.11 -9.60 -41.02
C LEU A 888 -0.64 -8.17 -40.70
N LEU A 889 -1.44 -7.42 -39.92
CA LEU A 889 -1.06 -6.10 -39.46
C LEU A 889 0.20 -6.15 -38.56
N ALA A 890 0.26 -7.13 -37.65
CA ALA A 890 1.41 -7.32 -36.75
C ALA A 890 2.68 -7.71 -37.51
N ASP A 891 2.58 -8.59 -38.51
CA ASP A 891 3.70 -9.00 -39.35
C ASP A 891 4.22 -7.82 -40.18
N SER A 892 3.31 -7.01 -40.75
CA SER A 892 3.69 -5.77 -41.47
C SER A 892 4.36 -4.74 -40.57
N THR A 893 4.08 -4.77 -39.26
CA THR A 893 4.69 -3.88 -38.27
C THR A 893 6.10 -4.36 -37.86
N ARG A 894 6.39 -5.66 -37.97
CA ARG A 894 7.71 -6.26 -37.66
C ARG A 894 8.72 -6.16 -38.80
N HIS A 895 8.27 -6.09 -40.04
CA HIS A 895 9.13 -5.93 -41.22
C HIS A 895 9.25 -4.44 -41.57
N GLN A 896 10.42 -3.85 -41.30
CA GLN A 896 10.68 -2.42 -41.43
C GLN A 896 10.29 -1.85 -42.81
N ILE A 897 9.60 -0.70 -42.76
CA ILE A 897 9.12 0.20 -43.84
C ILE A 897 7.70 -0.13 -44.36
N ALA A 898 6.75 0.74 -43.99
CA ALA A 898 5.42 0.79 -44.58
C ALA A 898 5.50 1.04 -46.11
N PRO A 899 4.53 0.60 -46.94
CA PRO A 899 4.56 0.78 -48.40
C PRO A 899 4.69 2.23 -48.88
N ASP A 900 4.52 3.21 -47.99
CA ASP A 900 4.62 4.65 -48.25
C ASP A 900 5.90 5.31 -47.69
N GLY A 901 6.86 4.53 -47.17
CA GLY A 901 8.18 5.03 -46.75
C GLY A 901 8.25 5.67 -45.36
N ARG A 902 7.23 5.52 -44.50
CA ARG A 902 7.27 6.04 -43.12
C ARG A 902 7.83 5.02 -42.12
N GLU A 903 8.71 5.46 -41.20
CA GLU A 903 9.11 4.70 -40.02
C GLU A 903 7.92 4.49 -39.08
N ILE A 904 7.66 3.23 -38.71
CA ILE A 904 6.57 2.85 -37.79
C ILE A 904 7.09 2.94 -36.35
N LYS A 905 6.32 3.58 -35.45
CA LYS A 905 6.70 3.90 -34.07
C LYS A 905 6.34 2.76 -33.12
N GLU A 906 7.13 2.60 -32.05
CA GLU A 906 6.97 1.62 -30.96
C GLU A 906 5.55 1.60 -30.33
N ASP A 907 4.82 2.72 -30.39
CA ASP A 907 3.41 2.88 -30.00
C ASP A 907 2.45 1.88 -30.68
N ASP A 908 2.73 1.46 -31.92
CA ASP A 908 1.83 0.59 -32.68
C ASP A 908 1.83 -0.85 -32.15
N LEU A 909 2.92 -1.28 -31.50
CA LEU A 909 3.03 -2.60 -30.89
C LEU A 909 2.15 -2.74 -29.65
N SER A 910 2.12 -1.73 -28.77
CA SER A 910 1.23 -1.67 -27.60
C SER A 910 -0.24 -1.68 -28.02
N GLY A 911 -0.58 -0.96 -29.09
CA GLY A 911 -1.91 -1.02 -29.69
C GLY A 911 -2.29 -2.41 -30.17
N ILE A 912 -1.40 -3.11 -30.88
CA ILE A 912 -1.64 -4.50 -31.33
C ILE A 912 -1.84 -5.46 -30.14
N LEU A 913 -1.07 -5.32 -29.06
CA LEU A 913 -1.22 -6.14 -27.86
C LEU A 913 -2.61 -5.94 -27.22
N ILE A 914 -3.10 -4.70 -27.14
CA ILE A 914 -4.46 -4.42 -26.66
C ILE A 914 -5.49 -5.09 -27.59
N LEU A 915 -5.34 -5.02 -28.90
CA LEU A 915 -6.26 -5.73 -29.82
C LEU A 915 -6.27 -7.25 -29.56
N ARG A 916 -5.10 -7.85 -29.31
CA ARG A 916 -4.99 -9.28 -28.97
C ARG A 916 -5.70 -9.61 -27.66
N VAL A 917 -5.62 -8.76 -26.64
CA VAL A 917 -6.38 -8.92 -25.39
C VAL A 917 -7.88 -9.06 -25.67
N TYR A 918 -8.46 -8.13 -26.43
CA TYR A 918 -9.89 -8.13 -26.70
C TYR A 918 -10.32 -9.30 -27.60
N LEU A 919 -9.50 -9.67 -28.59
CA LEU A 919 -9.75 -10.85 -29.43
C LEU A 919 -9.75 -12.15 -28.59
N THR A 920 -8.80 -12.30 -27.66
CA THR A 920 -8.78 -13.43 -26.72
C THR A 920 -9.99 -13.43 -25.80
N ILE A 921 -10.46 -12.26 -25.31
CA ILE A 921 -11.70 -12.17 -24.53
C ILE A 921 -12.91 -12.61 -25.35
N ILE A 922 -13.03 -12.15 -26.61
CA ILE A 922 -14.13 -12.53 -27.50
C ILE A 922 -14.11 -14.05 -27.76
N GLU A 923 -12.95 -14.62 -28.08
CA GLU A 923 -12.79 -16.06 -28.29
C GLU A 923 -13.19 -16.87 -27.05
N MET A 924 -12.65 -16.50 -25.88
CA MET A 924 -12.94 -17.13 -24.60
C MET A 924 -14.45 -17.10 -24.30
N ARG A 925 -15.09 -15.94 -24.46
CA ARG A 925 -16.52 -15.74 -24.17
C ARG A 925 -17.42 -16.49 -25.16
N MET A 926 -17.10 -16.49 -26.45
CA MET A 926 -17.88 -17.18 -27.49
C MET A 926 -17.71 -18.71 -27.43
N GLY A 927 -16.65 -19.20 -26.77
CA GLY A 927 -16.44 -20.60 -26.43
C GLY A 927 -17.34 -21.11 -25.29
N MET A 928 -17.96 -20.22 -24.51
CA MET A 928 -18.91 -20.59 -23.45
C MET A 928 -20.31 -20.86 -24.02
N ASN A 929 -21.08 -21.73 -23.36
CA ASN A 929 -22.47 -21.97 -23.74
C ASN A 929 -23.41 -20.93 -23.11
N ALA A 930 -23.78 -19.90 -23.89
CA ALA A 930 -24.66 -18.83 -23.42
C ALA A 930 -26.07 -19.31 -23.02
N LEU A 931 -26.51 -20.50 -23.47
CA LEU A 931 -27.81 -21.09 -23.09
C LEU A 931 -27.78 -21.85 -21.76
N ARG A 932 -26.61 -21.91 -21.09
CA ARG A 932 -26.45 -22.49 -19.75
C ARG A 932 -25.75 -21.50 -18.82
N PRO A 933 -26.40 -20.38 -18.47
CA PRO A 933 -25.79 -19.32 -17.66
C PRO A 933 -25.38 -19.80 -16.25
N GLN A 934 -26.02 -20.83 -15.72
CA GLN A 934 -25.66 -21.44 -14.43
C GLN A 934 -24.27 -22.10 -14.43
N ASP A 935 -23.79 -22.57 -15.59
CA ASP A 935 -22.49 -23.23 -15.73
C ASP A 935 -21.37 -22.24 -16.09
N ARG A 936 -21.72 -20.96 -16.29
CA ARG A 936 -20.82 -19.92 -16.81
C ARG A 936 -19.65 -19.67 -15.90
N GLU A 937 -19.91 -19.50 -14.60
CA GLU A 937 -18.86 -19.20 -13.64
C GLU A 937 -17.90 -20.39 -13.54
N ALA A 938 -18.42 -21.61 -13.34
CA ALA A 938 -17.67 -22.88 -13.37
C ALA A 938 -16.73 -23.00 -14.59
N ARG A 939 -17.17 -22.52 -15.76
CA ARG A 939 -16.42 -22.66 -17.01
C ARG A 939 -15.11 -21.86 -17.03
N PHE A 940 -15.00 -20.76 -16.28
CA PHE A 940 -13.76 -19.96 -16.24
C PHE A 940 -12.55 -20.76 -15.74
N ASP A 941 -12.78 -21.80 -14.95
CA ASP A 941 -11.71 -22.62 -14.37
C ASP A 941 -10.98 -23.40 -15.46
N THR A 942 -11.75 -23.90 -16.44
CA THR A 942 -11.19 -24.57 -17.63
C THR A 942 -10.55 -23.61 -18.63
N LEU A 943 -10.71 -22.30 -18.43
CA LEU A 943 -10.21 -21.23 -19.32
C LEU A 943 -9.04 -20.45 -18.70
N GLN A 944 -8.46 -20.94 -17.61
CA GLN A 944 -7.27 -20.37 -16.99
C GLN A 944 -6.14 -20.04 -17.98
N PRO A 945 -5.81 -20.89 -18.99
CA PRO A 945 -4.78 -20.53 -19.98
C PRO A 945 -5.11 -19.26 -20.78
N CYS A 946 -6.39 -19.02 -21.08
CA CYS A 946 -6.81 -17.81 -21.79
C CYS A 946 -6.69 -16.57 -20.89
N LEU A 947 -7.04 -16.69 -19.60
CA LEU A 947 -6.92 -15.61 -18.61
C LEU A 947 -5.45 -15.24 -18.37
N GLU A 948 -4.58 -16.24 -18.26
CA GLU A 948 -3.13 -16.04 -18.15
C GLU A 948 -2.56 -15.37 -19.41
N GLN A 949 -3.05 -15.75 -20.61
CA GLN A 949 -2.63 -15.12 -21.86
C GLN A 949 -3.06 -13.65 -21.95
N ILE A 950 -4.27 -13.33 -21.49
CA ILE A 950 -4.76 -11.94 -21.37
C ILE A 950 -3.83 -11.15 -20.44
N LEU A 951 -3.51 -11.70 -19.27
CA LEU A 951 -2.61 -11.05 -18.30
C LEU A 951 -1.23 -10.77 -18.90
N LYS A 952 -0.64 -11.74 -19.60
CA LYS A 952 0.67 -11.57 -20.26
C LYS A 952 0.67 -10.43 -21.29
N TYR A 953 -0.40 -10.29 -22.06
CA TYR A 953 -0.52 -9.16 -22.98
C TYR A 953 -0.64 -7.83 -22.23
N CYS A 954 -1.41 -7.78 -21.14
CA CYS A 954 -1.50 -6.58 -20.29
C CYS A 954 -0.14 -6.21 -19.67
N GLU A 955 0.59 -7.18 -19.13
CA GLU A 955 1.95 -6.99 -18.59
C GLU A 955 2.92 -6.45 -19.64
N ALA A 956 2.84 -6.96 -20.87
CA ALA A 956 3.65 -6.47 -21.99
C ALA A 956 3.31 -5.02 -22.38
N VAL A 957 2.02 -4.64 -22.36
CA VAL A 957 1.59 -3.24 -22.59
C VAL A 957 2.12 -2.32 -21.49
N VAL A 958 2.09 -2.75 -20.23
CA VAL A 958 2.62 -1.95 -19.11
C VAL A 958 4.15 -1.82 -19.21
N SER A 959 4.85 -2.91 -19.55
CA SER A 959 6.31 -2.93 -19.67
C SER A 959 6.83 -2.08 -20.84
N ALA A 960 6.18 -2.14 -22.00
CA ALA A 960 6.54 -1.32 -23.16
C ALA A 960 6.47 0.19 -22.88
N ASN A 961 5.56 0.62 -22.01
CA ASN A 961 5.43 2.02 -21.61
C ASN A 961 6.52 2.48 -20.62
N LYS A 962 7.16 1.55 -19.90
CA LYS A 962 8.24 1.86 -18.94
C LYS A 962 9.60 2.07 -19.61
N ASN A 963 9.87 1.43 -20.76
CA ASN A 963 11.17 1.47 -21.43
C ASN A 963 11.41 2.74 -22.30
N ASN A 964 10.41 3.62 -22.45
CA ASN A 964 10.48 4.77 -23.38
C ASN A 964 10.91 6.09 -22.69
N THR A 965 11.93 6.03 -21.84
CA THR A 965 12.39 7.14 -20.97
C THR A 965 13.21 8.23 -21.70
N SER A 966 13.36 8.17 -23.02
CA SER A 966 14.19 9.11 -23.79
C SER A 966 13.42 10.21 -24.55
N ARG A 967 12.08 10.29 -24.44
CA ARG A 967 11.28 11.37 -25.06
C ARG A 967 10.06 11.80 -24.25
N THR A 968 10.23 12.77 -23.35
CA THR A 968 9.16 13.50 -22.61
C THR A 968 8.16 12.61 -21.82
N PRO A 969 7.56 13.10 -20.73
CA PRO A 969 6.65 12.31 -19.86
C PRO A 969 5.31 11.87 -20.51
N LEU A 970 5.21 11.86 -21.84
CA LEU A 970 3.98 11.61 -22.61
C LEU A 970 3.69 10.13 -22.94
N ALA A 971 4.57 9.18 -22.60
CA ALA A 971 4.43 7.77 -23.00
C ALA A 971 3.69 6.88 -21.97
N ALA A 972 3.48 7.35 -20.74
CA ALA A 972 2.73 6.64 -19.71
C ALA A 972 1.36 7.32 -19.49
N ALA A 973 0.55 7.47 -20.54
CA ALA A 973 -0.74 8.18 -20.43
C ALA A 973 -1.63 7.50 -19.35
N PRO A 974 -1.93 8.19 -18.24
CA PRO A 974 -2.73 7.63 -17.16
C PRO A 974 -4.22 7.67 -17.51
N SER A 975 -4.62 8.17 -18.70
CA SER A 975 -5.99 8.04 -19.17
C SER A 975 -6.14 7.84 -20.68
N HIS A 976 -7.00 6.89 -21.09
CA HIS A 976 -7.29 6.54 -22.49
C HIS A 976 -8.80 6.61 -22.79
N SER A 977 -9.18 6.97 -24.03
CA SER A 977 -10.59 7.14 -24.43
C SER A 977 -11.30 5.87 -24.89
N GLY A 978 -10.58 4.86 -25.38
CA GLY A 978 -11.14 3.62 -25.95
C GLY A 978 -10.92 2.38 -25.09
N LEU A 979 -10.95 1.21 -25.74
CA LEU A 979 -10.71 -0.09 -25.11
C LEU A 979 -9.25 -0.20 -24.63
N GLY A 980 -9.04 -0.31 -23.31
CA GLY A 980 -7.71 -0.46 -22.69
C GLY A 980 -7.57 -1.75 -21.86
N ILE A 981 -6.65 -1.78 -20.91
CA ILE A 981 -6.28 -2.98 -20.12
C ILE A 981 -6.97 -3.11 -18.75
N VAL A 982 -7.63 -2.06 -18.23
CA VAL A 982 -8.28 -2.08 -16.90
C VAL A 982 -9.44 -3.09 -16.84
N MET A 983 -10.35 -3.08 -17.82
CA MET A 983 -11.44 -4.06 -17.89
C MET A 983 -10.95 -5.51 -18.07
N PRO A 984 -9.97 -5.79 -18.95
CA PRO A 984 -9.32 -7.09 -19.02
C PRO A 984 -8.68 -7.54 -17.70
N LEU A 985 -7.92 -6.68 -17.03
CA LEU A 985 -7.29 -6.98 -15.74
C LEU A 985 -8.33 -7.28 -14.66
N HIS A 986 -9.41 -6.50 -14.62
CA HIS A 986 -10.56 -6.80 -13.76
C HIS A 986 -11.14 -8.17 -14.04
N THR A 987 -11.32 -8.51 -15.32
CA THR A 987 -11.85 -9.82 -15.72
C THR A 987 -10.95 -10.94 -15.23
N VAL A 988 -9.62 -10.80 -15.36
CA VAL A 988 -8.66 -11.78 -14.83
C VAL A 988 -8.74 -11.86 -13.30
N ALA A 989 -8.65 -10.72 -12.61
CA ALA A 989 -8.66 -10.66 -11.14
C ALA A 989 -9.97 -11.16 -10.52
N ALA A 990 -11.12 -10.91 -11.14
CA ALA A 990 -12.43 -11.31 -10.64
C ALA A 990 -12.81 -12.75 -11.02
N ARG A 991 -12.34 -13.27 -12.17
CA ARG A 991 -12.82 -14.56 -12.72
C ARG A 991 -11.80 -15.71 -12.58
N CYS A 992 -10.50 -15.43 -12.62
CA CYS A 992 -9.48 -16.47 -12.51
C CYS A 992 -9.52 -17.15 -11.13
N ARG A 993 -9.16 -18.43 -11.08
CA ARG A 993 -9.08 -19.21 -9.82
C ARG A 993 -7.67 -19.40 -9.33
N ASN A 994 -6.68 -19.31 -10.22
CA ASN A 994 -5.29 -19.38 -9.83
C ASN A 994 -4.92 -18.12 -9.05
N PHE A 995 -4.51 -18.34 -7.81
CA PHE A 995 -4.17 -17.27 -6.87
C PHE A 995 -3.09 -16.34 -7.44
N GLU A 996 -2.02 -16.90 -7.99
CA GLU A 996 -0.89 -16.15 -8.53
C GLU A 996 -1.31 -15.26 -9.70
N THR A 997 -2.11 -15.80 -10.64
CA THR A 997 -2.66 -15.03 -11.76
C THR A 997 -3.57 -13.89 -11.27
N ARG A 998 -4.42 -14.14 -10.26
CA ARG A 998 -5.29 -13.09 -9.68
C ARG A 998 -4.46 -12.00 -9.00
N LYS A 999 -3.45 -12.40 -8.21
CA LYS A 999 -2.56 -11.49 -7.49
C LYS A 999 -1.86 -10.55 -8.46
N ARG A 1000 -1.18 -11.09 -9.48
CA ARG A 1000 -0.52 -10.30 -10.54
C ARG A 1000 -1.48 -9.33 -11.24
N ALA A 1001 -2.72 -9.76 -11.52
CA ALA A 1001 -3.72 -8.87 -12.12
C ALA A 1001 -4.17 -7.75 -11.17
N LEU A 1002 -4.32 -8.02 -9.86
CA LEU A 1002 -4.63 -7.02 -8.84
C LEU A 1002 -3.48 -6.05 -8.63
N ASP A 1003 -2.25 -6.55 -8.59
CA ASP A 1003 -1.04 -5.73 -8.45
C ASP A 1003 -0.97 -4.72 -9.60
N LEU A 1004 -1.23 -5.14 -10.84
CA LEU A 1004 -1.29 -4.22 -11.98
C LEU A 1004 -2.42 -3.18 -11.88
N LEU A 1005 -3.57 -3.54 -11.31
CA LEU A 1005 -4.68 -2.61 -11.09
C LEU A 1005 -4.39 -1.56 -10.01
N PHE A 1006 -3.65 -1.93 -8.97
CA PHE A 1006 -3.30 -1.03 -7.86
C PHE A 1006 -2.05 -0.19 -8.12
N THR A 1007 -1.08 -0.74 -8.85
CA THR A 1007 0.20 -0.06 -9.13
C THR A 1007 0.14 0.85 -10.36
N CYS A 1008 -0.90 0.73 -11.19
CA CYS A 1008 -1.13 1.62 -12.32
C CYS A 1008 -2.43 2.41 -12.09
N SER A 1009 -2.33 3.65 -11.62
CA SER A 1009 -3.43 4.63 -11.48
C SER A 1009 -3.96 5.07 -12.85
N ARG A 1010 -4.57 4.13 -13.59
CA ARG A 1010 -5.09 4.29 -14.95
C ARG A 1010 -6.60 4.54 -14.96
N ARG A 1011 -7.03 5.51 -15.77
CA ARG A 1011 -8.42 5.84 -16.07
C ARG A 1011 -8.74 5.60 -17.54
N GLU A 1012 -9.41 4.50 -17.85
CA GLU A 1012 -9.71 4.11 -19.24
C GLU A 1012 -11.20 4.31 -19.53
N GLY A 1013 -11.52 5.49 -20.05
CA GLY A 1013 -12.89 5.96 -20.28
C GLY A 1013 -13.71 5.93 -18.98
N MET A 1014 -14.57 4.93 -18.84
CA MET A 1014 -15.44 4.74 -17.69
C MET A 1014 -14.87 3.78 -16.63
N TRP A 1015 -13.68 3.21 -16.84
CA TRP A 1015 -13.03 2.27 -15.94
C TRP A 1015 -11.90 2.92 -15.15
N ASP A 1016 -11.87 2.69 -13.83
CA ASP A 1016 -10.83 3.16 -12.92
C ASP A 1016 -10.06 2.00 -12.30
N GLY A 1017 -8.73 1.99 -12.43
CA GLY A 1017 -7.88 0.92 -11.93
C GLY A 1017 -8.08 0.61 -10.44
N LEU A 1018 -8.11 1.64 -9.59
CA LEU A 1018 -8.18 1.49 -8.14
C LEU A 1018 -9.55 1.01 -7.67
N MET A 1019 -10.63 1.66 -8.11
CA MET A 1019 -12.01 1.25 -7.85
C MET A 1019 -12.23 -0.19 -8.28
N THR A 1020 -11.84 -0.50 -9.52
CA THR A 1020 -12.06 -1.81 -10.12
C THR A 1020 -11.19 -2.90 -9.47
N GLY A 1021 -9.98 -2.57 -9.03
CA GLY A 1021 -9.10 -3.42 -8.24
C GLY A 1021 -9.72 -3.76 -6.88
N LYS A 1022 -10.25 -2.76 -6.15
CA LYS A 1022 -10.97 -2.97 -4.88
C LYS A 1022 -12.21 -3.85 -5.06
N ILE A 1023 -12.96 -3.64 -6.15
CA ILE A 1023 -14.12 -4.48 -6.46
C ILE A 1023 -13.69 -5.94 -6.66
N ALA A 1024 -12.64 -6.19 -7.45
CA ALA A 1024 -12.15 -7.54 -7.74
C ALA A 1024 -11.52 -8.22 -6.50
N ALA A 1025 -10.82 -7.46 -5.66
CA ALA A 1025 -10.27 -7.95 -4.40
C ALA A 1025 -11.37 -8.43 -3.44
N ASN A 1026 -12.45 -7.66 -3.31
CA ASN A 1026 -13.62 -8.09 -2.52
C ASN A 1026 -14.29 -9.34 -3.11
N THR A 1027 -14.38 -9.47 -4.44
CA THR A 1027 -14.84 -10.71 -5.09
C THR A 1027 -13.97 -11.89 -4.67
N TYR A 1028 -12.64 -11.73 -4.68
CA TYR A 1028 -11.71 -12.77 -4.23
C TYR A 1028 -11.93 -13.15 -2.76
N MET A 1029 -12.04 -12.17 -1.87
CA MET A 1029 -12.23 -12.41 -0.44
C MET A 1029 -13.54 -13.16 -0.13
N LEU A 1030 -14.65 -12.79 -0.77
CA LEU A 1030 -15.93 -13.46 -0.57
C LEU A 1030 -15.92 -14.91 -1.05
N GLU A 1031 -15.36 -15.15 -2.24
CA GLU A 1031 -15.25 -16.50 -2.78
C GLU A 1031 -14.31 -17.38 -1.94
N ARG A 1032 -13.21 -16.80 -1.44
CA ARG A 1032 -12.28 -17.49 -0.55
C ARG A 1032 -12.93 -17.87 0.78
N GLN A 1033 -13.66 -16.95 1.41
CA GLN A 1033 -14.38 -17.23 2.65
C GLN A 1033 -15.36 -18.39 2.48
N ALA A 1034 -16.17 -18.35 1.42
CA ALA A 1034 -17.13 -19.41 1.15
C ALA A 1034 -16.47 -20.76 0.82
N ALA A 1035 -15.29 -20.73 0.19
CA ALA A 1035 -14.50 -21.94 -0.05
C ALA A 1035 -13.95 -22.53 1.26
N MET A 1036 -13.52 -21.69 2.21
CA MET A 1036 -13.11 -22.13 3.55
C MET A 1036 -14.28 -22.72 4.34
N ASP A 1037 -15.45 -22.07 4.31
CA ASP A 1037 -16.65 -22.53 5.01
C ASP A 1037 -17.14 -23.89 4.48
N ALA A 1038 -16.99 -24.15 3.18
CA ALA A 1038 -17.40 -25.41 2.54
C ALA A 1038 -16.38 -26.55 2.66
N ALA A 1039 -15.09 -26.24 2.83
CA ALA A 1039 -14.01 -27.21 2.70
C ALA A 1039 -13.74 -28.08 3.94
N GLY A 1040 -14.40 -27.85 5.08
CA GLY A 1040 -14.33 -28.72 6.27
C GLY A 1040 -12.99 -29.44 6.46
N MET A 1041 -11.90 -28.69 6.64
CA MET A 1041 -10.53 -29.19 6.85
C MET A 1041 -9.97 -30.19 5.81
N ALA A 1042 -10.20 -30.02 4.51
CA ALA A 1042 -9.44 -30.74 3.48
C ALA A 1042 -9.00 -29.83 2.32
N THR A 1043 -7.74 -29.39 2.35
CA THR A 1043 -7.06 -28.73 1.23
C THR A 1043 -6.54 -29.76 0.22
N ARG A 1044 -6.74 -29.51 -1.08
CA ARG A 1044 -6.08 -30.27 -2.16
C ARG A 1044 -4.57 -29.97 -2.17
N THR A 1045 -3.79 -30.94 -2.64
CA THR A 1045 -2.31 -30.91 -2.67
C THR A 1045 -1.67 -29.82 -3.55
N ASP A 1046 -2.47 -29.02 -4.25
CA ASP A 1046 -2.02 -27.93 -5.13
C ASP A 1046 -2.27 -26.52 -4.56
N GLY A 1047 -2.75 -26.42 -3.31
CA GLY A 1047 -3.02 -25.14 -2.66
C GLY A 1047 -4.25 -24.39 -3.18
N THR A 1048 -5.04 -24.98 -4.08
CA THR A 1048 -6.29 -24.37 -4.56
C THR A 1048 -7.48 -24.83 -3.71
N ILE A 1049 -8.14 -23.88 -3.04
CA ILE A 1049 -9.42 -24.14 -2.38
C ILE A 1049 -10.50 -24.02 -3.46
N ALA A 1050 -11.19 -25.13 -3.74
CA ALA A 1050 -12.27 -25.15 -4.72
C ALA A 1050 -13.47 -24.37 -4.16
N VAL A 1051 -13.75 -23.20 -4.73
CA VAL A 1051 -14.95 -22.42 -4.40
C VAL A 1051 -16.17 -23.18 -4.92
N PRO A 1052 -17.14 -23.57 -4.07
CA PRO A 1052 -18.37 -24.20 -4.55
C PRO A 1052 -19.06 -23.32 -5.59
N ASP A 1053 -19.61 -23.93 -6.65
CA ASP A 1053 -20.21 -23.17 -7.77
C ASP A 1053 -21.27 -22.17 -7.33
N ASP A 1054 -22.11 -22.54 -6.35
CA ASP A 1054 -23.15 -21.65 -5.79
C ASP A 1054 -22.58 -20.46 -5.01
N CYS A 1055 -21.34 -20.52 -4.54
CA CYS A 1055 -20.68 -19.46 -3.80
C CYS A 1055 -19.89 -18.49 -4.70
N ARG A 1056 -19.76 -18.81 -5.99
CA ARG A 1056 -19.04 -17.96 -6.94
C ARG A 1056 -19.79 -16.67 -7.18
N VAL A 1057 -19.06 -15.55 -7.22
CA VAL A 1057 -19.68 -14.25 -7.50
C VAL A 1057 -20.00 -14.19 -8.98
N ARG A 1058 -21.30 -14.19 -9.30
CA ARG A 1058 -21.81 -14.09 -10.68
C ARG A 1058 -21.75 -12.64 -11.15
N GLU A 1059 -22.26 -11.73 -10.33
CA GLU A 1059 -22.54 -10.35 -10.69
C GLU A 1059 -22.19 -9.43 -9.53
N VAL A 1060 -21.72 -8.22 -9.85
CA VAL A 1060 -21.52 -7.14 -8.88
C VAL A 1060 -22.38 -5.97 -9.34
N LYS A 1061 -23.40 -5.61 -8.56
CA LYS A 1061 -24.23 -4.43 -8.85
C LYS A 1061 -23.56 -3.20 -8.27
N ILE A 1062 -23.28 -2.23 -9.12
CA ILE A 1062 -22.54 -1.02 -8.78
C ILE A 1062 -23.52 0.16 -8.71
N THR A 1063 -23.60 0.82 -7.56
CA THR A 1063 -24.41 2.02 -7.34
C THR A 1063 -23.51 3.17 -6.90
N TYR A 1064 -23.32 4.15 -7.78
CA TYR A 1064 -22.51 5.33 -7.50
C TYR A 1064 -23.25 6.24 -6.50
N SER A 1065 -22.64 6.52 -5.34
CA SER A 1065 -23.30 7.15 -4.19
C SER A 1065 -22.61 8.42 -3.69
N GLY A 1066 -21.78 9.04 -4.53
CA GLY A 1066 -21.08 10.30 -4.25
C GLY A 1066 -19.72 10.34 -4.93
N ASP A 1067 -18.91 11.32 -4.54
CA ASP A 1067 -17.56 11.53 -5.08
C ASP A 1067 -16.64 10.38 -4.67
N ARG A 1068 -16.09 9.68 -5.67
CA ARG A 1068 -15.23 8.50 -5.49
C ARG A 1068 -15.79 7.47 -4.48
N LYS A 1069 -17.12 7.30 -4.49
CA LYS A 1069 -17.83 6.39 -3.59
C LYS A 1069 -18.86 5.54 -4.35
N VAL A 1070 -18.82 4.24 -4.09
CA VAL A 1070 -19.73 3.28 -4.73
C VAL A 1070 -20.20 2.23 -3.74
N SER A 1071 -21.46 1.85 -3.83
CA SER A 1071 -21.97 0.63 -3.21
C SER A 1071 -21.87 -0.51 -4.22
N ALA A 1072 -21.23 -1.62 -3.84
CA ALA A 1072 -21.08 -2.81 -4.64
C ALA A 1072 -21.82 -3.98 -3.98
N GLU A 1073 -22.90 -4.47 -4.61
CA GLU A 1073 -23.65 -5.65 -4.18
C GLU A 1073 -23.15 -6.90 -4.93
N TYR A 1074 -22.48 -7.81 -4.23
CA TYR A 1074 -21.89 -9.03 -4.73
C TYR A 1074 -22.89 -10.18 -4.70
N ILE A 1075 -23.40 -10.56 -5.87
CA ILE A 1075 -24.43 -11.59 -6.03
C ILE A 1075 -23.76 -12.89 -6.46
N THR A 1076 -23.85 -13.91 -5.61
CA THR A 1076 -23.35 -15.26 -5.94
C THR A 1076 -24.30 -16.00 -6.87
N VAL A 1077 -23.83 -17.08 -7.52
CA VAL A 1077 -24.67 -17.99 -8.32
C VAL A 1077 -25.84 -18.52 -7.49
N GLY A 1078 -25.61 -18.85 -6.22
CA GLY A 1078 -26.63 -19.32 -5.29
C GLY A 1078 -27.65 -18.24 -4.94
N ASN A 1079 -27.21 -17.00 -4.67
CA ASN A 1079 -28.13 -15.87 -4.46
C ASN A 1079 -29.01 -15.66 -5.70
N TRP A 1080 -28.40 -15.67 -6.89
CA TRP A 1080 -29.09 -15.49 -8.16
C TRP A 1080 -30.14 -16.58 -8.41
N LYS A 1081 -29.79 -17.87 -8.24
CA LYS A 1081 -30.75 -19.00 -8.37
C LYS A 1081 -31.96 -18.87 -7.44
N ARG A 1082 -31.77 -18.27 -6.25
CA ARG A 1082 -32.82 -18.09 -5.24
C ARG A 1082 -33.52 -16.73 -5.31
N GLY A 1083 -33.12 -15.84 -6.22
CA GLY A 1083 -33.65 -14.47 -6.28
C GLY A 1083 -33.33 -13.64 -5.02
N GLN A 1084 -32.24 -13.94 -4.32
CA GLN A 1084 -31.84 -13.27 -3.08
C GLN A 1084 -30.86 -12.12 -3.36
N ARG A 1085 -30.81 -11.14 -2.44
CA ARG A 1085 -29.81 -10.07 -2.47
C ARG A 1085 -28.41 -10.61 -2.22
N GLY A 1086 -27.42 -9.90 -2.76
CA GLY A 1086 -26.01 -10.18 -2.55
C GLY A 1086 -25.45 -9.53 -1.29
N VAL A 1087 -24.14 -9.70 -1.06
CA VAL A 1087 -23.42 -8.99 0.00
C VAL A 1087 -23.12 -7.56 -0.45
N GLU A 1088 -23.54 -6.55 0.29
CA GLU A 1088 -23.25 -5.15 -0.04
C GLU A 1088 -21.95 -4.69 0.62
N LYS A 1089 -21.08 -4.01 -0.13
CA LYS A 1089 -19.86 -3.36 0.38
C LYS A 1089 -19.77 -1.94 -0.14
N MET A 1090 -19.45 -1.01 0.74
CA MET A 1090 -19.09 0.35 0.36
C MET A 1090 -17.62 0.40 -0.05
N ILE A 1091 -17.35 1.00 -1.20
CA ILE A 1091 -16.00 1.14 -1.73
C ILE A 1091 -15.76 2.63 -1.96
N GLN A 1092 -14.71 3.14 -1.34
CA GLN A 1092 -14.14 4.45 -1.60
C GLN A 1092 -12.75 4.25 -2.20
N TRP A 1093 -12.39 5.07 -3.18
CA TRP A 1093 -11.08 5.00 -3.82
C TRP A 1093 -10.47 6.37 -3.98
#